data_AF-A0A535DY21-F1
#
_entry.id   AF-A0A535DY21-F1
#
_cell.length_a   1.000
_cell.length_b   1.000
_cell.length_c   1.000
_cell.angle_alpha   90.00
_cell.angle_beta   90.00
_cell.angle_gamma   90.00
#
_symmetry.space_group_name_H-M   'P 1'
#
loop_
_entity.id
_entity.type
_entity.pdbx_description
1 polymer ?
#
loop_
_entity_poly.entity_id
_entity_poly.type
_entity_poly.pdbx_seq_one_letter_code
_entity_poly.pdbx_strand_id
1 'polypeptide(L)'
;MTSTSITGTTTAHAAGPVSVTVTNTDAQNGACSACFTYVTPAPPPTVSSVAPNSGLGTGGTAVTIAGTGFQSGATVSFGGSALTVSTVSATSIAGTTTAHASGVVNVVVTNADAQSGTCTGCFTYVAAPPPTISSVTPSSGTSAGGTAVTIAGTGFQTGATITFGGAALTATTVNATSITGNTSVHAAGAVSVVVTNPDLQSVTCTNCYTYTAAAPPTVSSVTPTSGSTSGGTSVTISGSNFQTSATVSFGGSPVSVATLTATTITGVTTAHAAGAVTVSVTNPDTQTGSCAGCFTFVGTGNAIQSENALPGTAGWNDFAAVSDQLALSGYGSKISVSHGESIDFFITTKDATVSIDIFRTGYYGGVGARRIVQLGSFPGRAQAIPAPDPVTGMIAATSWTKTTTVTIPSGWVTGVYLAKLTGSSGHQSFIYFVVRNDGGFEKYVFQTSVTTYQAYNLYGGVSLYSNSTNKSVYPYAAATKVSFDRPFNPQDSNGAGQFFFYDYPWLRWAESQGYDLTYITNVDTDTNVNPLTNHKAFLSIGHDEYWSKGMRDNVTAAANAGVNLGFFSGNVMYWQIRLESSSLGTPNRVQVGYKSFAESSAAPGPDPLFCPTAPCAPGTDNTRVTTLWRNWPVSLPEQLLVGVMSESVANEVPYVVQNSSSWVYTGTGLANGSKINGIVGYEYDRIFATYVDEITGATITLTPQPGLVTLSNSPVGSSHSNSTLYTAPSGARVFAGGTIEWSSGLDSSGYGCTGGCVSPALQQTTRNILANFGT
;
A
#
# COMPACT_ATOMS: atom_id res chain seq x y z
N MET A 1 -11.58 107.22 -41.27
CA MET A 1 -10.92 107.85 -42.44
C MET A 1 -9.94 108.87 -41.90
N THR A 2 -8.75 108.93 -42.47
CA THR A 2 -7.83 110.07 -42.27
C THR A 2 -7.86 110.93 -43.53
N SER A 3 -7.13 112.05 -43.54
CA SER A 3 -6.95 112.86 -44.76
C SER A 3 -6.27 112.11 -45.91
N THR A 4 -5.77 110.88 -45.70
CA THR A 4 -5.01 110.08 -46.70
C THR A 4 -5.44 108.61 -46.83
N SER A 5 -6.46 108.11 -46.10
CA SER A 5 -6.81 106.66 -46.10
C SER A 5 -8.28 106.33 -45.78
N ILE A 6 -8.81 105.34 -46.52
CA ILE A 6 -10.12 104.70 -46.37
C ILE A 6 -9.96 103.17 -46.50
N THR A 7 -10.64 102.37 -45.65
CA THR A 7 -10.63 100.88 -45.69
C THR A 7 -12.05 100.33 -45.70
N GLY A 8 -12.30 99.25 -46.45
CA GLY A 8 -13.60 98.54 -46.48
C GLY A 8 -13.51 97.16 -47.14
N THR A 9 -14.53 96.33 -46.95
CA THR A 9 -14.71 95.04 -47.64
C THR A 9 -15.62 95.21 -48.84
N THR A 10 -15.35 94.44 -49.89
CA THR A 10 -16.13 94.50 -51.13
C THR A 10 -17.19 93.39 -51.18
N THR A 11 -18.24 93.61 -51.98
CA THR A 11 -19.25 92.58 -52.30
C THR A 11 -18.88 91.83 -53.58
N ALA A 12 -19.54 90.71 -53.86
CA ALA A 12 -19.32 89.97 -55.11
C ALA A 12 -19.51 90.88 -56.34
N HIS A 13 -18.63 90.72 -57.33
CA HIS A 13 -18.62 91.47 -58.58
C HIS A 13 -18.15 90.56 -59.71
N ALA A 14 -18.53 90.88 -60.95
CA ALA A 14 -18.02 90.17 -62.12
C ALA A 14 -16.49 90.31 -62.21
N ALA A 15 -15.83 89.25 -62.68
CA ALA A 15 -14.37 89.26 -62.82
C ALA A 15 -13.92 90.35 -63.81
N GLY A 16 -12.86 91.06 -63.44
CA GLY A 16 -12.33 92.19 -64.22
C GLY A 16 -11.86 93.35 -63.34
N PRO A 17 -11.07 94.27 -63.92
CA PRO A 17 -10.61 95.46 -63.22
C PRO A 17 -11.76 96.45 -63.02
N VAL A 18 -11.82 97.06 -61.84
CA VAL A 18 -12.78 98.10 -61.47
C VAL A 18 -12.05 99.35 -61.00
N SER A 19 -12.65 100.52 -61.27
CA SER A 19 -12.12 101.81 -60.82
C SER A 19 -12.64 102.14 -59.42
N VAL A 20 -11.82 102.80 -58.61
CA VAL A 20 -12.18 103.28 -57.28
C VAL A 20 -12.22 104.81 -57.31
N THR A 21 -13.39 105.40 -57.04
CA THR A 21 -13.59 106.85 -57.02
C THR A 21 -13.80 107.34 -55.60
N VAL A 22 -13.08 108.39 -55.22
CA VAL A 22 -13.27 109.14 -53.98
C VAL A 22 -13.73 110.55 -54.33
N THR A 23 -14.88 110.98 -53.81
CA THR A 23 -15.44 112.32 -54.02
C THR A 23 -15.48 113.06 -52.68
N ASN A 24 -14.84 114.22 -52.61
CA ASN A 24 -14.78 115.08 -51.42
C ASN A 24 -16.04 115.98 -51.29
N THR A 25 -16.21 116.62 -50.14
CA THR A 25 -17.38 117.45 -49.80
C THR A 25 -17.47 118.78 -50.55
N ASP A 26 -16.36 119.24 -51.12
CA ASP A 26 -16.33 120.34 -52.09
C ASP A 26 -16.67 119.89 -53.52
N ALA A 27 -17.13 118.63 -53.66
CA ALA A 27 -17.47 117.96 -54.91
C ALA A 27 -16.28 117.78 -55.88
N GLN A 28 -15.05 117.80 -55.37
CA GLN A 28 -13.86 117.42 -56.14
C GLN A 28 -13.57 115.93 -56.01
N ASN A 29 -13.11 115.32 -57.11
CA ASN A 29 -12.96 113.88 -57.21
C ASN A 29 -11.50 113.51 -57.41
N GLY A 30 -11.02 112.56 -56.62
CA GLY A 30 -9.85 111.75 -56.94
C GLY A 30 -10.31 110.37 -57.39
N ALA A 31 -10.01 109.99 -58.63
CA ALA A 31 -10.34 108.66 -59.14
C ALA A 31 -9.06 107.87 -59.42
N CYS A 32 -9.06 106.61 -59.03
CA CYS A 32 -8.06 105.63 -59.38
C CYS A 32 -8.70 104.64 -60.36
N SER A 33 -8.31 104.72 -61.63
CA SER A 33 -8.88 103.86 -62.65
C SER A 33 -8.26 102.46 -62.61
N ALA A 34 -9.10 101.42 -62.68
CA ALA A 34 -8.72 100.01 -62.83
C ALA A 34 -7.78 99.41 -61.74
N CYS A 35 -7.78 99.95 -60.53
CA CYS A 35 -6.81 99.56 -59.50
C CYS A 35 -7.26 98.45 -58.53
N PHE A 36 -8.43 97.85 -58.72
CA PHE A 36 -8.85 96.63 -58.02
C PHE A 36 -9.39 95.61 -59.02
N THR A 37 -9.08 94.32 -58.90
CA THR A 37 -9.52 93.28 -59.84
C THR A 37 -10.18 92.11 -59.12
N TYR A 38 -11.38 91.73 -59.56
CA TYR A 38 -12.02 90.48 -59.15
C TYR A 38 -11.56 89.34 -60.07
N VAL A 39 -11.20 88.18 -59.50
CA VAL A 39 -10.74 86.98 -60.24
C VAL A 39 -11.75 85.83 -60.15
N THR A 40 -11.84 85.01 -61.19
CA THR A 40 -12.69 83.80 -61.23
C THR A 40 -12.08 82.65 -60.41
N PRO A 41 -12.85 81.95 -59.55
CA PRO A 41 -12.37 80.74 -58.86
C PRO A 41 -11.96 79.63 -59.85
N ALA A 42 -10.91 78.87 -59.53
CA ALA A 42 -10.46 77.75 -60.36
C ALA A 42 -11.48 76.59 -60.33
N PRO A 43 -11.71 75.88 -61.46
CA PRO A 43 -12.66 74.77 -61.50
C PRO A 43 -12.24 73.57 -60.64
N PRO A 44 -13.18 72.74 -60.15
CA PRO A 44 -12.88 71.51 -59.42
C PRO A 44 -12.01 70.53 -60.22
N PRO A 45 -11.22 69.66 -59.55
CA PRO A 45 -10.47 68.61 -60.24
C PRO A 45 -11.42 67.58 -60.88
N THR A 46 -11.00 66.96 -61.98
CA THR A 46 -11.71 65.84 -62.61
C THR A 46 -10.89 64.56 -62.50
N VAL A 47 -11.56 63.41 -62.31
CA VAL A 47 -10.92 62.09 -62.25
C VAL A 47 -11.44 61.26 -63.41
N SER A 48 -10.58 60.89 -64.36
CA SER A 48 -10.96 60.22 -65.60
C SER A 48 -10.84 58.70 -65.53
N SER A 49 -9.83 58.17 -64.84
CA SER A 49 -9.59 56.72 -64.77
C SER A 49 -8.65 56.33 -63.63
N VAL A 50 -8.65 55.03 -63.30
CA VAL A 50 -7.69 54.40 -62.39
C VAL A 50 -7.11 53.15 -63.07
N ALA A 51 -5.78 53.02 -63.04
CA ALA A 51 -5.05 51.92 -63.67
C ALA A 51 -4.06 51.28 -62.67
N PRO A 52 -4.13 49.96 -62.41
CA PRO A 52 -5.22 49.06 -62.82
C PRO A 52 -6.56 49.47 -62.18
N ASN A 53 -7.67 49.06 -62.79
CA ASN A 53 -9.02 49.31 -62.28
C ASN A 53 -9.51 48.21 -61.31
N SER A 54 -8.62 47.34 -60.85
CA SER A 54 -8.90 46.34 -59.83
C SER A 54 -7.65 45.98 -59.02
N GLY A 55 -7.87 45.42 -57.83
CA GLY A 55 -6.80 45.00 -56.91
C GLY A 55 -7.32 44.15 -55.76
N LEU A 56 -6.42 43.54 -54.97
CA LEU A 56 -6.82 42.64 -53.87
C LEU A 56 -7.44 43.40 -52.71
N GLY A 57 -8.49 42.82 -52.09
CA GLY A 57 -9.13 43.36 -50.89
C GLY A 57 -8.19 43.53 -49.68
N THR A 58 -7.07 42.82 -49.65
CA THR A 58 -6.01 43.00 -48.64
C THR A 58 -5.22 44.31 -48.79
N GLY A 59 -5.42 45.06 -49.88
CA GLY A 59 -4.67 46.27 -50.19
C GLY A 59 -3.31 46.00 -50.85
N GLY A 60 -2.51 47.04 -51.01
CA GLY A 60 -1.16 46.98 -51.58
C GLY A 60 -1.12 47.06 -53.12
N THR A 61 -2.25 47.27 -53.79
CA THR A 61 -2.26 47.40 -55.26
C THR A 61 -1.75 48.78 -55.64
N ALA A 62 -0.63 48.86 -56.36
CA ALA A 62 -0.12 50.11 -56.92
C ALA A 62 -1.04 50.58 -58.04
N VAL A 63 -1.57 51.80 -57.91
CA VAL A 63 -2.54 52.40 -58.84
C VAL A 63 -2.08 53.77 -59.29
N THR A 64 -2.42 54.12 -60.53
CA THR A 64 -2.28 55.45 -61.11
C THR A 64 -3.66 55.99 -61.47
N ILE A 65 -3.99 57.16 -60.95
CA ILE A 65 -5.25 57.87 -61.17
C ILE A 65 -4.96 59.00 -62.15
N ALA A 66 -5.67 59.02 -63.27
CA ALA A 66 -5.57 60.07 -64.28
C ALA A 66 -6.73 61.06 -64.14
N GLY A 67 -6.48 62.33 -64.47
CA GLY A 67 -7.48 63.38 -64.39
C GLY A 67 -6.91 64.74 -64.76
N THR A 68 -7.56 65.82 -64.34
CA THR A 68 -7.06 67.20 -64.52
C THR A 68 -7.33 68.06 -63.29
N GLY A 69 -6.51 69.09 -63.09
CA GLY A 69 -6.69 70.06 -62.02
C GLY A 69 -6.26 69.57 -60.63
N PHE A 70 -5.49 68.48 -60.53
CA PHE A 70 -4.97 67.99 -59.25
C PHE A 70 -3.93 68.95 -58.68
N GLN A 71 -4.03 69.24 -57.39
CA GLN A 71 -3.13 70.14 -56.68
C GLN A 71 -2.14 69.37 -55.81
N SER A 72 -0.97 69.96 -55.55
CA SER A 72 -0.03 69.42 -54.56
C SER A 72 -0.74 69.27 -53.21
N GLY A 73 -0.62 68.08 -52.59
CA GLY A 73 -1.32 67.76 -51.35
C GLY A 73 -2.74 67.21 -51.53
N ALA A 74 -3.18 66.92 -52.76
CA ALA A 74 -4.45 66.23 -52.99
C ALA A 74 -4.49 64.87 -52.28
N THR A 75 -5.64 64.55 -51.69
CA THR A 75 -5.90 63.26 -51.04
C THR A 75 -6.82 62.41 -51.91
N VAL A 76 -6.71 61.08 -51.81
CA VAL A 76 -7.53 60.15 -52.58
C VAL A 76 -8.16 59.10 -51.67
N SER A 77 -9.44 58.82 -51.89
CA SER A 77 -10.19 57.76 -51.21
C SER A 77 -10.81 56.77 -52.21
N PHE A 78 -10.69 55.48 -51.91
CA PHE A 78 -11.28 54.34 -52.64
C PHE A 78 -12.38 53.74 -51.77
N GLY A 79 -13.65 54.11 -52.03
CA GLY A 79 -14.79 53.61 -51.26
C GLY A 79 -14.78 54.00 -49.78
N GLY A 80 -14.04 55.04 -49.40
CA GLY A 80 -13.81 55.44 -48.00
C GLY A 80 -12.41 55.09 -47.48
N SER A 81 -11.75 54.07 -48.05
CA SER A 81 -10.37 53.71 -47.70
C SER A 81 -9.37 54.66 -48.34
N ALA A 82 -8.49 55.29 -47.54
CA ALA A 82 -7.50 56.24 -48.04
C ALA A 82 -6.45 55.56 -48.92
N LEU A 83 -6.06 56.19 -50.03
CA LEU A 83 -4.90 55.77 -50.81
C LEU A 83 -3.61 56.24 -50.13
N THR A 84 -2.60 55.38 -50.07
CA THR A 84 -1.24 55.83 -49.73
C THR A 84 -0.62 56.49 -50.95
N VAL A 85 -0.78 57.82 -51.07
CA VAL A 85 -0.30 58.60 -52.22
C VAL A 85 1.24 58.64 -52.22
N SER A 86 1.84 58.34 -53.37
CA SER A 86 3.29 58.41 -53.58
C SER A 86 3.71 59.63 -54.40
N THR A 87 2.93 60.01 -55.42
CA THR A 87 3.23 61.18 -56.26
C THR A 87 1.96 61.88 -56.73
N VAL A 88 1.99 63.22 -56.82
CA VAL A 88 0.91 64.04 -57.36
C VAL A 88 1.47 65.00 -58.42
N SER A 89 0.78 65.07 -59.55
CA SER A 89 0.97 66.06 -60.62
C SER A 89 -0.39 66.61 -61.05
N ALA A 90 -0.41 67.69 -61.83
CA ALA A 90 -1.65 68.33 -62.27
C ALA A 90 -2.65 67.41 -62.99
N THR A 91 -2.18 66.27 -63.53
CA THR A 91 -3.00 65.32 -64.31
C THR A 91 -2.90 63.87 -63.85
N SER A 92 -2.10 63.56 -62.82
CA SER A 92 -1.93 62.18 -62.35
C SER A 92 -1.58 62.08 -60.87
N ILE A 93 -2.18 61.11 -60.17
CA ILE A 93 -1.83 60.71 -58.80
C ILE A 93 -1.46 59.22 -58.80
N ALA A 94 -0.31 58.86 -58.24
CA ALA A 94 0.05 57.46 -58.02
C ALA A 94 0.05 57.14 -56.51
N GLY A 95 -0.25 55.90 -56.16
CA GLY A 95 -0.23 55.43 -54.78
C GLY A 95 -0.55 53.95 -54.65
N THR A 96 -0.65 53.45 -53.42
CA THR A 96 -1.05 52.07 -53.14
C THR A 96 -2.35 52.00 -52.36
N THR A 97 -3.25 51.09 -52.77
CA THR A 97 -4.53 50.86 -52.08
C THR A 97 -4.31 50.33 -50.68
N THR A 98 -5.17 50.69 -49.74
CA THR A 98 -5.23 50.03 -48.42
C THR A 98 -6.26 48.90 -48.45
N ALA A 99 -6.32 48.09 -47.39
CA ALA A 99 -7.31 47.03 -47.29
C ALA A 99 -8.75 47.58 -47.37
N HIS A 100 -9.62 46.84 -48.02
CA HIS A 100 -11.05 47.13 -48.18
C HIS A 100 -11.79 45.82 -48.52
N ALA A 101 -13.07 45.71 -48.13
CA ALA A 101 -13.91 44.58 -48.51
C ALA A 101 -14.00 44.44 -50.04
N SER A 102 -14.21 43.22 -50.55
CA SER A 102 -14.38 43.01 -51.99
C SER A 102 -15.63 43.73 -52.52
N GLY A 103 -15.52 44.30 -53.71
CA GLY A 103 -16.60 45.07 -54.34
C GLY A 103 -16.11 46.23 -55.20
N VAL A 104 -17.02 46.76 -56.01
CA VAL A 104 -16.81 47.95 -56.84
C VAL A 104 -16.91 49.21 -55.96
N VAL A 105 -15.94 50.12 -56.08
CA VAL A 105 -15.85 51.34 -55.28
C VAL A 105 -15.65 52.59 -56.15
N ASN A 106 -16.13 53.73 -55.63
CA ASN A 106 -15.84 55.05 -56.21
C ASN A 106 -14.45 55.53 -55.78
N VAL A 107 -13.80 56.30 -56.64
CA VAL A 107 -12.50 56.94 -56.35
C VAL A 107 -12.67 58.45 -56.34
N VAL A 108 -12.40 59.06 -55.20
CA VAL A 108 -12.60 60.50 -54.96
C VAL A 108 -11.24 61.16 -54.74
N VAL A 109 -10.96 62.22 -55.49
CA VAL A 109 -9.77 63.08 -55.30
C VAL A 109 -10.23 64.42 -54.73
N THR A 110 -9.65 64.86 -53.62
CA THR A 110 -9.94 66.14 -52.98
C THR A 110 -8.68 66.99 -52.92
N ASN A 111 -8.75 68.17 -53.52
CA ASN A 111 -7.66 69.16 -53.53
C ASN A 111 -7.60 69.95 -52.21
N ALA A 112 -6.51 70.69 -52.02
CA ALA A 112 -6.28 71.52 -50.83
C ALA A 112 -7.28 72.69 -50.70
N ASP A 113 -7.86 73.15 -51.81
CA ASP A 113 -8.95 74.14 -51.85
C ASP A 113 -10.34 73.56 -51.52
N ALA A 114 -10.39 72.31 -51.06
CA ALA A 114 -11.57 71.54 -50.70
C ALA A 114 -12.52 71.20 -51.86
N GLN A 115 -12.13 71.47 -53.12
CA GLN A 115 -12.86 70.99 -54.28
C GLN A 115 -12.52 69.52 -54.58
N SER A 116 -13.50 68.74 -55.01
CA SER A 116 -13.33 67.29 -55.26
C SER A 116 -13.85 66.86 -56.63
N GLY A 117 -13.21 65.83 -57.18
CA GLY A 117 -13.63 65.09 -58.37
C GLY A 117 -13.83 63.62 -58.04
N THR A 118 -14.84 63.00 -58.65
CA THR A 118 -15.20 61.59 -58.38
C THR A 118 -15.23 60.78 -59.67
N CYS A 119 -14.59 59.62 -59.64
CA CYS A 119 -14.72 58.57 -60.64
C CYS A 119 -15.59 57.44 -60.07
N THR A 120 -16.84 57.35 -60.52
CA THR A 120 -17.83 56.39 -60.01
C THR A 120 -17.52 54.97 -60.51
N GLY A 121 -17.38 54.01 -59.59
CA GLY A 121 -17.15 52.60 -59.88
C GLY A 121 -15.84 52.29 -60.60
N CYS A 122 -14.84 53.18 -60.52
CA CYS A 122 -13.62 53.07 -61.31
C CYS A 122 -12.56 52.11 -60.75
N PHE A 123 -12.82 51.49 -59.59
CA PHE A 123 -11.94 50.47 -59.02
C PHE A 123 -12.73 49.32 -58.39
N THR A 124 -12.25 48.09 -58.53
CA THR A 124 -12.86 46.90 -57.90
C THR A 124 -11.86 46.19 -56.99
N TYR A 125 -12.21 46.05 -55.70
CA TYR A 125 -11.50 45.15 -54.81
C TYR A 125 -11.97 43.71 -55.07
N VAL A 126 -11.05 42.82 -55.44
CA VAL A 126 -11.32 41.40 -55.68
C VAL A 126 -10.86 40.56 -54.49
N ALA A 127 -11.58 39.47 -54.21
CA ALA A 127 -11.12 38.47 -53.25
C ALA A 127 -9.85 37.79 -53.76
N ALA A 128 -8.95 37.41 -52.85
CA ALA A 128 -7.84 36.52 -53.21
C ALA A 128 -8.40 35.17 -53.70
N PRO A 129 -7.72 34.43 -54.59
CA PRO A 129 -8.14 33.09 -54.96
C PRO A 129 -8.01 32.09 -53.78
N PRO A 130 -8.85 31.04 -53.69
CA PRO A 130 -8.68 29.99 -52.70
C PRO A 130 -7.34 29.26 -52.83
N PRO A 131 -6.81 28.65 -51.75
CA PRO A 131 -5.62 27.81 -51.84
C PRO A 131 -5.88 26.59 -52.76
N THR A 132 -4.81 25.95 -53.23
CA THR A 132 -4.89 24.69 -54.00
C THR A 132 -3.99 23.63 -53.38
N ILE A 133 -4.40 22.36 -53.39
CA ILE A 133 -3.53 21.22 -53.05
C ILE A 133 -3.16 20.49 -54.34
N SER A 134 -1.86 20.34 -54.61
CA SER A 134 -1.35 19.56 -55.76
C SER A 134 -0.98 18.13 -55.37
N SER A 135 -0.49 17.90 -54.15
CA SER A 135 -0.16 16.56 -53.66
C SER A 135 -0.08 16.50 -52.13
N VAL A 136 -0.25 15.28 -51.60
CA VAL A 136 0.03 14.91 -50.21
C VAL A 136 1.03 13.76 -50.26
N THR A 137 2.19 13.90 -49.62
CA THR A 137 3.29 12.92 -49.70
C THR A 137 3.86 12.60 -48.32
N PRO A 138 3.89 11.32 -47.90
CA PRO A 138 3.26 10.18 -48.57
C PRO A 138 1.72 10.33 -48.62
N SER A 139 1.07 9.67 -49.58
CA SER A 139 -0.40 9.63 -49.70
C SER A 139 -1.05 8.56 -48.81
N SER A 140 -0.28 7.96 -47.90
CA SER A 140 -0.75 7.01 -46.92
C SER A 140 0.15 6.98 -45.69
N GLY A 141 -0.40 6.49 -44.57
CA GLY A 141 0.33 6.28 -43.33
C GLY A 141 -0.52 5.58 -42.28
N THR A 142 0.03 5.31 -41.10
CA THR A 142 -0.60 4.41 -40.12
C THR A 142 -1.78 5.08 -39.40
N SER A 143 -2.81 4.30 -39.08
CA SER A 143 -3.96 4.72 -38.25
C SER A 143 -3.56 5.16 -36.83
N ALA A 144 -2.38 4.76 -36.37
CA ALA A 144 -1.78 5.21 -35.10
C ALA A 144 -1.28 6.67 -35.14
N GLY A 145 -1.34 7.35 -36.29
CA GLY A 145 -0.83 8.71 -36.44
C GLY A 145 0.70 8.79 -36.49
N GLY A 146 1.23 10.00 -36.39
CA GLY A 146 2.66 10.29 -36.39
C GLY A 146 3.34 10.24 -37.76
N THR A 147 2.61 9.92 -38.83
CA THR A 147 3.20 9.90 -40.19
C THR A 147 3.55 11.32 -40.60
N ALA A 148 4.84 11.58 -40.89
CA ALA A 148 5.29 12.85 -41.41
C ALA A 148 4.81 13.03 -42.85
N VAL A 149 4.06 14.09 -43.11
CA VAL A 149 3.48 14.40 -44.42
C VAL A 149 3.90 15.77 -44.89
N THR A 150 4.00 15.91 -46.22
CA THR A 150 4.18 17.17 -46.93
C THR A 150 2.99 17.37 -47.85
N ILE A 151 2.29 18.49 -47.71
CA ILE A 151 1.20 18.93 -48.58
C ILE A 151 1.79 20.01 -49.49
N ALA A 152 1.87 19.75 -50.78
CA ALA A 152 2.28 20.74 -51.78
C ALA A 152 1.06 21.40 -52.41
N GLY A 153 1.19 22.68 -52.75
CA GLY A 153 0.08 23.47 -53.25
C GLY A 153 0.46 24.92 -53.56
N THR A 154 -0.54 25.78 -53.62
CA THR A 154 -0.35 27.23 -53.78
C THR A 154 -1.35 27.99 -52.92
N GLY A 155 -1.01 29.23 -52.54
CA GLY A 155 -1.92 30.12 -51.81
C GLY A 155 -2.08 29.79 -50.32
N PHE A 156 -1.23 28.94 -49.73
CA PHE A 156 -1.27 28.68 -48.29
C PHE A 156 -0.81 29.92 -47.49
N GLN A 157 -1.45 30.18 -46.36
CA GLN A 157 -1.13 31.34 -45.53
C GLN A 157 -0.63 30.89 -44.15
N THR A 158 0.31 31.64 -43.58
CA THR A 158 0.74 31.42 -42.19
C THR A 158 -0.47 31.47 -41.26
N GLY A 159 -0.66 30.46 -40.43
CA GLY A 159 -1.85 30.30 -39.59
C GLY A 159 -2.98 29.46 -40.22
N ALA A 160 -2.76 28.87 -41.39
CA ALA A 160 -3.71 27.91 -41.96
C ALA A 160 -3.94 26.71 -41.02
N THR A 161 -5.17 26.22 -40.99
CA THR A 161 -5.57 25.01 -40.26
C THR A 161 -5.72 23.85 -41.24
N ILE A 162 -5.27 22.66 -40.84
CA ILE A 162 -5.22 21.49 -41.71
C ILE A 162 -5.84 20.29 -41.00
N THR A 163 -6.71 19.57 -41.69
CA THR A 163 -7.32 18.33 -41.17
C THR A 163 -7.25 17.19 -42.18
N PHE A 164 -7.17 15.96 -41.68
CA PHE A 164 -7.21 14.69 -42.41
C PHE A 164 -8.41 13.90 -41.90
N GLY A 165 -9.50 13.86 -42.66
CA GLY A 165 -10.75 13.21 -42.22
C GLY A 165 -11.37 13.86 -40.97
N GLY A 166 -11.06 15.14 -40.72
CA GLY A 166 -11.49 15.88 -39.52
C GLY A 166 -10.48 15.83 -38.36
N ALA A 167 -9.49 14.94 -38.39
CA ALA A 167 -8.39 14.95 -37.41
C ALA A 167 -7.36 16.01 -37.76
N ALA A 168 -7.00 16.88 -36.82
CA ALA A 168 -6.04 17.96 -37.06
C ALA A 168 -4.64 17.42 -37.39
N LEU A 169 -3.95 18.08 -38.32
CA LEU A 169 -2.52 17.88 -38.57
C LEU A 169 -1.73 18.73 -37.57
N THR A 170 -0.74 18.12 -36.91
CA THR A 170 0.25 18.89 -36.14
C THR A 170 1.26 19.48 -37.13
N ALA A 171 0.96 20.68 -37.64
CA ALA A 171 1.79 21.35 -38.63
C ALA A 171 3.10 21.87 -38.01
N THR A 172 4.22 21.51 -38.63
CA THR A 172 5.57 21.96 -38.27
C THR A 172 5.95 23.23 -39.04
N THR A 173 5.58 23.29 -40.33
CA THR A 173 5.83 24.48 -41.16
C THR A 173 4.65 24.74 -42.10
N VAL A 174 4.35 26.03 -42.31
CA VAL A 174 3.35 26.50 -43.28
C VAL A 174 3.99 27.64 -44.06
N ASN A 175 4.22 27.41 -45.35
CA ASN A 175 4.66 28.43 -46.31
C ASN A 175 3.71 28.46 -47.51
N ALA A 176 3.85 29.46 -48.39
CA ALA A 176 2.93 29.71 -49.49
C ALA A 176 2.66 28.53 -50.45
N THR A 177 3.56 27.55 -50.51
CA THR A 177 3.48 26.42 -51.45
C THR A 177 3.60 25.05 -50.80
N SER A 178 3.86 24.98 -49.49
CA SER A 178 4.09 23.72 -48.78
C SER A 178 3.71 23.80 -47.30
N ILE A 179 3.08 22.74 -46.82
CA ILE A 179 2.78 22.50 -45.41
C ILE A 179 3.42 21.17 -45.02
N THR A 180 4.19 21.14 -43.94
CA THR A 180 4.72 19.88 -43.37
C THR A 180 4.20 19.69 -41.96
N GLY A 181 3.98 18.43 -41.56
CA GLY A 181 3.50 18.10 -40.22
C GLY A 181 3.34 16.61 -40.02
N ASN A 182 2.84 16.22 -38.84
CA ASN A 182 2.56 14.83 -38.50
C ASN A 182 1.06 14.59 -38.35
N THR A 183 0.58 13.49 -38.92
CA THR A 183 -0.82 13.08 -38.80
C THR A 183 -1.19 12.74 -37.36
N SER A 184 -2.45 12.97 -37.00
CA SER A 184 -3.02 12.49 -35.73
C SER A 184 -3.56 11.07 -35.87
N VAL A 185 -3.89 10.43 -34.74
CA VAL A 185 -4.60 9.14 -34.72
C VAL A 185 -5.94 9.27 -35.45
N HIS A 186 -6.26 8.28 -36.29
CA HIS A 186 -7.52 8.21 -37.03
C HIS A 186 -7.86 6.76 -37.39
N ALA A 187 -9.13 6.45 -37.58
CA ALA A 187 -9.55 5.12 -38.05
C ALA A 187 -8.96 4.79 -39.45
N ALA A 188 -8.75 3.51 -39.74
CA ALA A 188 -8.26 3.09 -41.05
C ALA A 188 -9.28 3.42 -42.16
N GLY A 189 -8.79 3.83 -43.33
CA GLY A 189 -9.61 4.20 -44.48
C GLY A 189 -9.07 5.42 -45.24
N ALA A 190 -9.62 5.64 -46.43
CA ALA A 190 -9.33 6.85 -47.23
C ALA A 190 -10.02 8.06 -46.60
N VAL A 191 -9.30 9.19 -46.54
CA VAL A 191 -9.78 10.45 -45.96
C VAL A 191 -9.46 11.63 -46.87
N SER A 192 -10.27 12.68 -46.75
CA SER A 192 -10.02 13.95 -47.43
C SER A 192 -9.12 14.86 -46.60
N VAL A 193 -8.27 15.63 -47.26
CA VAL A 193 -7.40 16.64 -46.63
C VAL A 193 -7.98 18.02 -46.88
N VAL A 194 -8.21 18.78 -45.82
CA VAL A 194 -8.75 20.15 -45.89
C VAL A 194 -7.73 21.13 -45.36
N VAL A 195 -7.46 22.19 -46.14
CA VAL A 195 -6.65 23.34 -45.71
C VAL A 195 -7.56 24.57 -45.72
N THR A 196 -7.63 25.26 -44.58
CA THR A 196 -8.39 26.51 -44.42
C THR A 196 -7.44 27.62 -44.00
N ASN A 197 -7.32 28.65 -44.82
CA ASN A 197 -6.51 29.83 -44.55
C ASN A 197 -7.21 30.79 -43.56
N PRO A 198 -6.46 31.73 -42.94
CA PRO A 198 -7.03 32.75 -42.07
C PRO A 198 -8.05 33.68 -42.73
N ASP A 199 -7.98 33.86 -44.06
CA ASP A 199 -8.97 34.60 -44.86
C ASP A 199 -10.28 33.81 -45.11
N LEU A 200 -10.43 32.66 -44.45
CA LEU A 200 -11.57 31.73 -44.50
C LEU A 200 -11.74 31.00 -45.84
N GLN A 201 -10.82 31.18 -46.78
CA GLN A 201 -10.83 30.37 -48.00
C GLN A 201 -10.24 29.00 -47.72
N SER A 202 -10.81 27.98 -48.36
CA SER A 202 -10.42 26.60 -48.12
C SER A 202 -10.35 25.78 -49.39
N VAL A 203 -9.61 24.68 -49.30
CA VAL A 203 -9.53 23.65 -50.34
C VAL A 203 -9.66 22.28 -49.72
N THR A 204 -10.39 21.40 -50.41
CA THR A 204 -10.56 20.00 -50.04
C THR A 204 -9.97 19.12 -51.12
N CYS A 205 -9.01 18.30 -50.73
CA CYS A 205 -8.42 17.25 -51.54
C CYS A 205 -9.09 15.92 -51.15
N THR A 206 -10.05 15.49 -51.97
CA THR A 206 -10.92 14.34 -51.64
C THR A 206 -10.15 13.02 -51.69
N ASN A 207 -10.22 12.22 -50.63
CA ASN A 207 -9.63 10.88 -50.52
C ASN A 207 -8.14 10.77 -50.89
N CYS A 208 -7.39 11.88 -50.78
CA CYS A 208 -5.99 11.91 -51.22
C CYS A 208 -4.99 11.46 -50.16
N TYR A 209 -5.48 10.99 -49.00
CA TYR A 209 -4.67 10.32 -48.00
C TYR A 209 -5.38 9.06 -47.48
N THR A 210 -4.64 7.96 -47.28
CA THR A 210 -5.18 6.71 -46.72
C THR A 210 -4.52 6.36 -45.39
N TYR A 211 -5.33 6.22 -44.35
CA TYR A 211 -4.89 5.60 -43.10
C TYR A 211 -4.89 4.08 -43.25
N THR A 212 -3.71 3.46 -43.22
CA THR A 212 -3.56 1.99 -43.20
C THR A 212 -3.64 1.49 -41.76
N ALA A 213 -4.31 0.35 -41.55
CA ALA A 213 -4.40 -0.26 -40.23
C ALA A 213 -3.00 -0.45 -39.62
N ALA A 214 -2.80 0.04 -38.41
CA ALA A 214 -1.59 -0.22 -37.64
C ALA A 214 -1.51 -1.72 -37.33
N ALA A 215 -0.30 -2.30 -37.38
CA ALA A 215 -0.11 -3.67 -36.95
C ALA A 215 -0.39 -3.80 -35.44
N PRO A 216 -1.04 -4.89 -34.98
CA PRO A 216 -1.26 -5.10 -33.56
C PRO A 216 0.07 -5.22 -32.80
N PRO A 217 0.10 -4.88 -31.50
CA PRO A 217 1.27 -5.13 -30.69
C PRO A 217 1.55 -6.63 -30.60
N THR A 218 2.82 -7.02 -30.47
CA THR A 218 3.20 -8.40 -30.18
C THR A 218 4.02 -8.45 -28.91
N VAL A 219 3.89 -9.52 -28.13
CA VAL A 219 4.69 -9.78 -26.93
C VAL A 219 5.55 -11.00 -27.21
N SER A 220 6.87 -10.81 -27.32
CA SER A 220 7.81 -11.89 -27.64
C SER A 220 8.37 -12.57 -26.40
N SER A 221 8.61 -11.84 -25.32
CA SER A 221 9.16 -12.39 -24.08
C SER A 221 8.92 -11.46 -22.89
N VAL A 222 9.01 -12.05 -21.70
CA VAL A 222 9.00 -11.35 -20.41
C VAL A 222 10.21 -11.80 -19.60
N THR A 223 10.91 -10.87 -18.96
CA THR A 223 12.08 -11.16 -18.13
C THR A 223 12.00 -10.38 -16.81
N PRO A 224 12.11 -11.03 -15.65
CA PRO A 224 12.16 -12.49 -15.45
C PRO A 224 10.86 -13.19 -15.89
N THR A 225 10.91 -14.50 -16.13
CA THR A 225 9.74 -15.32 -16.52
C THR A 225 8.88 -15.75 -15.32
N SER A 226 9.20 -15.28 -14.12
CA SER A 226 8.45 -15.56 -12.90
C SER A 226 8.57 -14.42 -11.88
N GLY A 227 7.58 -14.31 -10.99
CA GLY A 227 7.57 -13.32 -9.90
C GLY A 227 6.58 -13.66 -8.78
N SER A 228 6.61 -12.87 -7.70
CA SER A 228 5.85 -13.13 -6.46
C SER A 228 4.34 -12.95 -6.64
N THR A 229 3.54 -13.84 -6.05
CA THR A 229 2.08 -13.69 -5.89
C THR A 229 1.66 -12.42 -5.13
N SER A 230 2.56 -11.83 -4.33
CA SER A 230 2.33 -10.56 -3.64
C SER A 230 2.53 -9.33 -4.54
N GLY A 231 2.99 -9.52 -5.78
CA GLY A 231 3.37 -8.44 -6.69
C GLY A 231 4.79 -7.93 -6.44
N GLY A 232 5.10 -6.73 -6.91
CA GLY A 232 6.40 -6.07 -6.68
C GLY A 232 7.55 -6.57 -7.57
N THR A 233 7.31 -7.50 -8.48
CA THR A 233 8.37 -8.01 -9.37
C THR A 233 8.61 -7.02 -10.49
N SER A 234 9.85 -6.50 -10.61
CA SER A 234 10.26 -5.69 -11.75
C SER A 234 10.40 -6.57 -12.99
N VAL A 235 9.70 -6.21 -14.07
CA VAL A 235 9.64 -6.97 -15.31
C VAL A 235 10.01 -6.11 -16.50
N THR A 236 10.63 -6.75 -17.50
CA THR A 236 10.86 -6.21 -18.85
C THR A 236 10.08 -7.06 -19.85
N ILE A 237 9.23 -6.43 -20.62
CA ILE A 237 8.38 -7.05 -21.66
C ILE A 237 8.94 -6.61 -23.00
N SER A 238 9.40 -7.58 -23.80
CA SER A 238 9.92 -7.34 -25.15
C SER A 238 8.87 -7.70 -26.17
N GLY A 239 8.81 -6.96 -27.27
CA GLY A 239 7.82 -7.13 -28.31
C GLY A 239 7.99 -6.16 -29.47
N SER A 240 6.90 -5.88 -30.17
CA SER A 240 6.88 -4.90 -31.26
C SER A 240 5.55 -4.15 -31.33
N ASN A 241 5.55 -3.00 -32.01
CA ASN A 241 4.39 -2.13 -32.25
C ASN A 241 3.70 -1.63 -30.96
N PHE A 242 4.43 -1.49 -29.86
CA PHE A 242 3.90 -0.83 -28.67
C PHE A 242 3.71 0.67 -28.92
N GLN A 243 2.52 1.19 -28.66
CA GLN A 243 2.21 2.61 -28.84
C GLN A 243 2.37 3.37 -27.52
N THR A 244 2.59 4.69 -27.59
CA THR A 244 2.59 5.55 -26.39
C THR A 244 1.28 5.37 -25.63
N SER A 245 1.36 5.26 -24.30
CA SER A 245 0.23 4.97 -23.41
C SER A 245 -0.40 3.57 -23.56
N ALA A 246 0.31 2.60 -24.14
CA ALA A 246 -0.07 1.20 -24.06
C ALA A 246 -0.20 0.74 -22.60
N THR A 247 -1.21 -0.09 -22.33
CA THR A 247 -1.46 -0.68 -21.01
C THR A 247 -1.05 -2.14 -21.01
N VAL A 248 -0.66 -2.64 -19.84
CA VAL A 248 -0.17 -4.01 -19.67
C VAL A 248 -0.96 -4.70 -18.57
N SER A 249 -1.32 -5.97 -18.79
CA SER A 249 -1.89 -6.83 -17.76
C SER A 249 -1.27 -8.24 -17.77
N PHE A 250 -1.23 -8.86 -16.58
CA PHE A 250 -0.77 -10.22 -16.35
C PHE A 250 -1.93 -10.99 -15.74
N GLY A 251 -2.51 -11.94 -16.48
CA GLY A 251 -3.68 -12.70 -16.02
C GLY A 251 -4.93 -11.83 -15.76
N GLY A 252 -4.96 -10.62 -16.31
CA GLY A 252 -6.01 -9.62 -16.05
C GLY A 252 -5.66 -8.59 -14.97
N SER A 253 -4.62 -8.82 -14.17
CA SER A 253 -4.12 -7.82 -13.20
C SER A 253 -3.27 -6.75 -13.90
N PRO A 254 -3.49 -5.44 -13.64
CA PRO A 254 -2.74 -4.37 -14.28
C PRO A 254 -1.27 -4.34 -13.84
N VAL A 255 -0.40 -3.79 -14.68
CA VAL A 255 1.03 -3.55 -14.35
C VAL A 255 1.31 -2.05 -14.31
N SER A 256 2.05 -1.62 -13.29
CA SER A 256 2.55 -0.25 -13.20
C SER A 256 3.69 -0.06 -14.19
N VAL A 257 3.43 0.59 -15.33
CA VAL A 257 4.42 0.84 -16.38
C VAL A 257 5.39 1.95 -15.94
N ALA A 258 6.69 1.64 -15.95
CA ALA A 258 7.76 2.57 -15.61
C ALA A 258 8.37 3.21 -16.86
N THR A 259 8.66 2.43 -17.89
CA THR A 259 9.14 2.95 -19.19
C THR A 259 8.47 2.21 -20.34
N LEU A 260 8.32 2.90 -21.48
CA LEU A 260 7.61 2.41 -22.66
C LEU A 260 8.28 2.92 -23.94
N THR A 261 8.63 1.99 -24.81
CA THR A 261 9.15 2.23 -26.17
C THR A 261 8.40 1.33 -27.16
N ALA A 262 8.65 1.48 -28.46
CA ALA A 262 7.98 0.68 -29.49
C ALA A 262 8.25 -0.84 -29.39
N THR A 263 9.30 -1.26 -28.67
CA THR A 263 9.74 -2.66 -28.58
C THR A 263 9.91 -3.17 -27.16
N THR A 264 9.82 -2.30 -26.15
CA THR A 264 10.13 -2.64 -24.76
C THR A 264 9.26 -1.86 -23.79
N ILE A 265 8.69 -2.58 -22.81
CA ILE A 265 7.98 -2.01 -21.66
C ILE A 265 8.66 -2.50 -20.39
N THR A 266 8.99 -1.61 -19.45
CA THR A 266 9.36 -2.01 -18.09
C THR A 266 8.27 -1.64 -17.11
N GLY A 267 8.07 -2.45 -16.07
CA GLY A 267 7.06 -2.17 -15.05
C GLY A 267 7.18 -3.07 -13.84
N VAL A 268 6.22 -2.93 -12.91
CA VAL A 268 6.16 -3.69 -11.67
C VAL A 268 4.81 -4.42 -11.58
N THR A 269 4.85 -5.73 -11.35
CA THR A 269 3.64 -6.56 -11.21
C THR A 269 2.84 -6.18 -9.96
N THR A 270 1.51 -6.32 -10.02
CA THR A 270 0.65 -6.29 -8.82
C THR A 270 0.46 -7.72 -8.28
N ALA A 271 -0.15 -7.83 -7.10
CA ALA A 271 -0.52 -9.12 -6.54
C ALA A 271 -1.45 -9.91 -7.49
N HIS A 272 -1.24 -11.23 -7.54
CA HIS A 272 -2.00 -12.17 -8.37
C HIS A 272 -1.88 -13.58 -7.77
N ALA A 273 -2.88 -14.43 -7.98
CA ALA A 273 -2.85 -15.83 -7.56
C ALA A 273 -1.70 -16.60 -8.22
N ALA A 274 -1.22 -17.68 -7.58
CA ALA A 274 -0.15 -18.50 -8.13
C ALA A 274 -0.59 -19.19 -9.43
N GLY A 275 0.35 -19.32 -10.37
CA GLY A 275 0.15 -20.01 -11.64
C GLY A 275 0.74 -19.27 -12.85
N ALA A 276 0.82 -19.98 -13.97
CA ALA A 276 1.19 -19.40 -15.25
C ALA A 276 0.06 -18.50 -15.76
N VAL A 277 0.41 -17.31 -16.25
CA VAL A 277 -0.54 -16.30 -16.72
C VAL A 277 -0.24 -15.86 -18.14
N THR A 278 -1.27 -15.37 -18.82
CA THR A 278 -1.12 -14.66 -20.10
C THR A 278 -0.72 -13.21 -19.82
N VAL A 279 0.34 -12.75 -20.48
CA VAL A 279 0.75 -11.34 -20.47
C VAL A 279 0.18 -10.67 -21.71
N SER A 280 -0.55 -9.58 -21.52
CA SER A 280 -1.25 -8.85 -22.58
C SER A 280 -0.83 -7.38 -22.58
N VAL A 281 -0.58 -6.85 -23.78
CA VAL A 281 -0.35 -5.42 -24.02
C VAL A 281 -1.49 -4.91 -24.91
N THR A 282 -2.19 -3.88 -24.46
CA THR A 282 -3.27 -3.22 -25.19
C THR A 282 -2.85 -1.81 -25.57
N ASN A 283 -2.79 -1.53 -26.87
CA ASN A 283 -2.51 -0.19 -27.38
C ASN A 283 -3.75 0.73 -27.28
N PRO A 284 -3.59 2.06 -27.34
CA PRO A 284 -4.71 3.02 -27.32
C PRO A 284 -5.72 2.83 -28.47
N ASP A 285 -5.29 2.25 -29.59
CA ASP A 285 -6.16 1.89 -30.72
C ASP A 285 -6.98 0.60 -30.47
N THR A 286 -6.97 0.09 -29.23
CA THR A 286 -7.67 -1.12 -28.74
C THR A 286 -7.13 -2.45 -29.27
N GLN A 287 -6.08 -2.44 -30.09
CA GLN A 287 -5.44 -3.67 -30.52
C GLN A 287 -4.63 -4.30 -29.37
N THR A 288 -4.67 -5.62 -29.27
CA THR A 288 -4.01 -6.38 -28.19
C THR A 288 -3.02 -7.39 -28.74
N GLY A 289 -1.87 -7.50 -28.08
CA GLY A 289 -0.86 -8.53 -28.27
C GLY A 289 -0.68 -9.30 -26.98
N SER A 290 -0.57 -10.63 -27.06
CA SER A 290 -0.43 -11.44 -25.87
C SER A 290 0.58 -12.56 -26.00
N CYS A 291 1.04 -13.04 -24.86
CA CYS A 291 2.00 -14.11 -24.72
C CYS A 291 1.51 -15.03 -23.58
N ALA A 292 1.02 -16.20 -23.96
CA ALA A 292 0.42 -17.15 -23.02
C ALA A 292 1.51 -17.90 -22.25
N GLY A 293 1.43 -17.89 -20.91
CA GLY A 293 2.31 -18.69 -20.04
C GLY A 293 3.77 -18.23 -19.98
N CYS A 294 4.12 -17.09 -20.57
CA CYS A 294 5.50 -16.56 -20.51
C CYS A 294 5.84 -15.82 -19.22
N PHE A 295 4.90 -15.77 -18.27
CA PHE A 295 5.17 -15.40 -16.90
C PHE A 295 4.41 -16.31 -15.93
N THR A 296 5.07 -16.72 -14.85
CA THR A 296 4.45 -17.51 -13.77
C THR A 296 4.49 -16.72 -12.47
N PHE A 297 3.33 -16.46 -11.89
CA PHE A 297 3.26 -16.05 -10.49
C PHE A 297 3.61 -17.27 -9.64
N VAL A 298 4.81 -17.27 -9.11
CA VAL A 298 5.23 -18.25 -8.12
C VAL A 298 4.86 -17.66 -6.77
N GLY A 299 4.22 -18.46 -5.92
CA GLY A 299 4.18 -18.12 -4.51
C GLY A 299 5.63 -17.98 -4.09
N THR A 300 6.10 -16.75 -3.84
CA THR A 300 7.25 -16.61 -2.95
C THR A 300 6.78 -17.30 -1.69
N GLY A 301 7.51 -18.30 -1.23
CA GLY A 301 7.19 -18.86 0.06
C GLY A 301 7.00 -17.71 1.06
N ASN A 302 6.09 -17.85 2.01
CA ASN A 302 5.91 -16.84 3.04
C ASN A 302 7.25 -16.51 3.75
N ALA A 303 7.29 -15.46 4.55
CA ALA A 303 8.53 -15.02 5.20
C ALA A 303 9.23 -16.17 5.97
N ILE A 304 8.46 -17.08 6.56
CA ILE A 304 8.96 -18.29 7.24
C ILE A 304 9.64 -19.25 6.26
N GLN A 305 9.05 -19.53 5.11
CA GLN A 305 9.67 -20.39 4.09
C GLN A 305 10.96 -19.78 3.54
N SER A 306 10.98 -18.47 3.30
CA SER A 306 12.17 -17.75 2.81
C SER A 306 13.29 -17.78 3.86
N GLU A 307 12.95 -17.59 5.13
CA GLU A 307 13.89 -17.66 6.25
C GLU A 307 14.44 -19.09 6.43
N ASN A 308 13.59 -20.11 6.32
CA ASN A 308 14.01 -21.51 6.48
C ASN A 308 14.83 -22.07 5.31
N ALA A 309 14.84 -21.38 4.17
CA ALA A 309 15.76 -21.70 3.07
C ALA A 309 17.20 -21.32 3.37
N LEU A 310 17.45 -20.48 4.40
CA LEU A 310 18.79 -20.11 4.84
C LEU A 310 19.43 -21.24 5.68
N PRO A 311 20.77 -21.38 5.66
CA PRO A 311 21.45 -22.39 6.46
C PRO A 311 21.26 -22.16 7.97
N GLY A 312 20.91 -23.22 8.69
CA GLY A 312 20.89 -23.23 10.15
C GLY A 312 22.30 -23.21 10.76
N THR A 313 22.39 -22.96 12.06
CA THR A 313 23.66 -22.91 12.80
C THR A 313 23.80 -24.13 13.71
N ALA A 314 24.69 -25.08 13.38
CA ALA A 314 24.92 -26.26 14.20
C ALA A 314 25.45 -25.92 15.61
N GLY A 315 25.15 -26.76 16.60
CA GLY A 315 25.63 -26.59 18.00
C GLY A 315 25.02 -25.42 18.77
N TRP A 316 24.03 -24.73 18.19
CA TRP A 316 23.38 -23.57 18.80
C TRP A 316 22.77 -23.90 20.18
N ASN A 317 22.25 -25.12 20.36
CA ASN A 317 21.66 -25.61 21.61
C ASN A 317 22.53 -26.66 22.33
N ASP A 318 23.84 -26.66 22.14
CA ASP A 318 24.73 -27.53 22.92
C ASP A 318 24.97 -26.95 24.32
N PHE A 319 24.42 -27.63 25.33
CA PHE A 319 24.59 -27.33 26.77
C PHE A 319 25.19 -28.53 27.53
N ALA A 320 25.66 -29.58 26.83
CA ALA A 320 26.02 -30.86 27.46
C ALA A 320 27.18 -30.74 28.47
N ALA A 321 28.05 -29.75 28.28
CA ALA A 321 29.20 -29.49 29.15
C ALA A 321 28.90 -28.51 30.31
N VAL A 322 27.67 -27.98 30.44
CA VAL A 322 27.31 -27.01 31.48
C VAL A 322 27.08 -27.71 32.82
N SER A 323 27.98 -27.51 33.78
CA SER A 323 27.93 -28.16 35.10
C SER A 323 27.28 -27.32 36.21
N ASP A 324 27.31 -25.99 36.12
CA ASP A 324 26.60 -25.05 36.99
C ASP A 324 25.67 -24.16 36.15
N GLN A 325 24.42 -24.60 35.97
CA GLN A 325 23.42 -23.88 35.18
C GLN A 325 22.97 -22.56 35.84
N LEU A 326 23.19 -22.36 37.14
CA LEU A 326 22.82 -21.12 37.84
C LEU A 326 23.94 -20.06 37.83
N ALA A 327 25.14 -20.40 37.36
CA ALA A 327 26.26 -19.48 37.28
C ALA A 327 26.09 -18.37 36.22
N LEU A 328 25.15 -18.53 35.28
CA LEU A 328 24.84 -17.56 34.24
C LEU A 328 23.35 -17.58 33.94
N SER A 329 22.68 -16.43 34.00
CA SER A 329 21.26 -16.29 33.67
C SER A 329 20.94 -14.87 33.25
N GLY A 330 19.84 -14.68 32.53
CA GLY A 330 19.39 -13.34 32.20
C GLY A 330 17.91 -13.27 31.84
N TYR A 331 17.41 -12.05 31.72
CA TYR A 331 16.07 -11.79 31.23
C TYR A 331 16.05 -10.54 30.34
N GLY A 332 15.03 -10.45 29.49
CA GLY A 332 14.76 -9.28 28.66
C GLY A 332 13.79 -8.32 29.34
N SER A 333 13.90 -7.00 29.07
CA SER A 333 12.92 -5.99 29.53
C SER A 333 11.49 -6.21 29.02
N LYS A 334 11.35 -7.02 27.96
CA LYS A 334 10.09 -7.43 27.34
C LYS A 334 10.13 -8.93 27.06
N ILE A 335 8.98 -9.58 26.97
CA ILE A 335 8.86 -10.99 26.57
C ILE A 335 8.59 -11.15 25.06
N SER A 336 8.20 -10.04 24.41
CA SER A 336 7.93 -9.93 22.99
C SER A 336 8.20 -8.50 22.51
N VAL A 337 8.66 -8.36 21.26
CA VAL A 337 9.00 -7.09 20.61
C VAL A 337 8.65 -7.12 19.13
N SER A 338 8.21 -6.01 18.58
CA SER A 338 7.98 -5.85 17.13
C SER A 338 9.13 -5.11 16.44
N HIS A 339 9.11 -5.03 15.12
CA HIS A 339 10.11 -4.31 14.34
C HIS A 339 10.18 -2.84 14.72
N GLY A 340 11.40 -2.32 14.84
CA GLY A 340 11.67 -0.96 15.32
C GLY A 340 11.62 -0.79 16.84
N GLU A 341 11.03 -1.74 17.58
CA GLU A 341 11.12 -1.76 19.03
C GLU A 341 12.51 -2.26 19.50
N SER A 342 12.79 -2.06 20.80
CA SER A 342 14.02 -2.54 21.42
C SER A 342 13.74 -3.39 22.67
N ILE A 343 14.66 -4.31 22.94
CA ILE A 343 14.72 -5.15 24.14
C ILE A 343 16.06 -4.94 24.84
N ASP A 344 16.02 -4.73 26.15
CA ASP A 344 17.20 -4.62 27.01
C ASP A 344 17.46 -5.97 27.66
N PHE A 345 18.72 -6.41 27.70
CA PHE A 345 19.13 -7.64 28.38
C PHE A 345 19.81 -7.34 29.72
N PHE A 346 19.34 -8.02 30.77
CA PHE A 346 19.87 -7.97 32.12
C PHE A 346 20.44 -9.33 32.47
N ILE A 347 21.75 -9.40 32.70
CA ILE A 347 22.48 -10.66 32.84
C ILE A 347 23.25 -10.68 34.16
N THR A 348 23.14 -11.79 34.90
CA THR A 348 24.00 -12.09 36.04
C THR A 348 24.94 -13.24 35.66
N THR A 349 26.21 -13.14 36.05
CA THR A 349 27.18 -14.20 35.80
C THR A 349 28.31 -14.24 36.82
N LYS A 350 28.84 -15.44 37.09
CA LYS A 350 30.11 -15.67 37.80
C LYS A 350 31.34 -15.52 36.89
N ASP A 351 31.15 -15.48 35.58
CA ASP A 351 32.22 -15.38 34.59
C ASP A 351 32.79 -13.96 34.48
N ALA A 352 34.03 -13.85 34.01
CA ALA A 352 34.68 -12.55 33.78
C ALA A 352 34.08 -11.81 32.59
N THR A 353 33.62 -12.54 31.56
CA THR A 353 32.92 -11.99 30.40
C THR A 353 31.78 -12.90 29.97
N VAL A 354 30.78 -12.31 29.31
CA VAL A 354 29.67 -13.03 28.67
C VAL A 354 29.52 -12.58 27.22
N SER A 355 29.44 -13.51 26.29
CA SER A 355 29.05 -13.24 24.91
C SER A 355 27.57 -13.51 24.68
N ILE A 356 26.97 -12.76 23.76
CA ILE A 356 25.55 -12.89 23.41
C ILE A 356 25.40 -13.10 21.91
N ASP A 357 24.88 -14.26 21.52
CA ASP A 357 24.48 -14.59 20.16
C ASP A 357 22.95 -14.74 20.11
N ILE A 358 22.28 -14.09 19.15
CA ILE A 358 20.83 -14.20 18.98
C ILE A 358 20.52 -15.19 17.87
N PHE A 359 19.63 -16.13 18.18
CA PHE A 359 19.13 -17.16 17.28
C PHE A 359 17.63 -16.99 17.05
N ARG A 360 17.19 -17.17 15.80
CA ARG A 360 15.79 -17.42 15.48
C ARG A 360 15.61 -18.94 15.41
N THR A 361 14.70 -19.48 16.20
CA THR A 361 14.34 -20.91 16.16
C THR A 361 13.46 -21.20 14.94
N GLY A 362 13.47 -22.43 14.44
CA GLY A 362 12.79 -22.80 13.19
C GLY A 362 13.19 -24.17 12.65
N TYR A 363 12.91 -24.44 11.37
CA TYR A 363 13.28 -25.71 10.75
C TYR A 363 14.73 -25.75 10.25
N TYR A 364 15.12 -24.82 9.36
CA TYR A 364 16.46 -24.67 8.76
C TYR A 364 17.11 -25.99 8.30
N GLY A 365 16.41 -26.75 7.45
CA GLY A 365 16.88 -28.06 6.97
C GLY A 365 17.02 -29.10 8.09
N GLY A 366 16.31 -28.93 9.20
CA GLY A 366 16.34 -29.80 10.36
C GLY A 366 17.30 -29.38 11.48
N VAL A 367 18.12 -28.33 11.28
CA VAL A 367 19.12 -27.85 12.27
C VAL A 367 18.48 -27.17 13.48
N GLY A 368 17.30 -26.55 13.33
CA GLY A 368 16.50 -26.07 14.46
C GLY A 368 16.61 -24.59 14.81
N ALA A 369 17.71 -23.93 14.43
CA ALA A 369 17.83 -22.48 14.56
C ALA A 369 18.89 -21.91 13.61
N ARG A 370 18.78 -20.62 13.34
CA ARG A 370 19.80 -19.85 12.64
C ARG A 370 20.27 -18.69 13.52
N ARG A 371 21.59 -18.49 13.59
CA ARG A 371 22.16 -17.31 14.22
C ARG A 371 21.85 -16.08 13.37
N ILE A 372 21.19 -15.11 13.98
CA ILE A 372 20.75 -13.88 13.33
C ILE A 372 21.81 -12.80 13.48
N VAL A 373 22.34 -12.64 14.68
CA VAL A 373 23.36 -11.64 14.98
C VAL A 373 24.22 -12.07 16.16
N GLN A 374 25.46 -11.60 16.16
CA GLN A 374 26.37 -11.69 17.30
C GLN A 374 26.51 -10.28 17.89
N LEU A 375 26.16 -10.11 19.16
CA LEU A 375 26.24 -8.80 19.81
C LEU A 375 27.64 -8.51 20.35
N GLY A 376 28.50 -9.52 20.44
CA GLY A 376 29.85 -9.43 20.97
C GLY A 376 29.96 -9.92 22.42
N SER A 377 31.06 -9.54 23.07
CA SER A 377 31.40 -9.91 24.45
C SER A 377 31.29 -8.70 25.37
N PHE A 378 30.74 -8.92 26.56
CA PHE A 378 30.46 -7.92 27.57
C PHE A 378 31.14 -8.28 28.90
N PRO A 379 31.51 -7.28 29.73
CA PRO A 379 32.00 -7.55 31.08
C PRO A 379 30.97 -8.35 31.89
N GLY A 380 31.41 -9.44 32.50
CA GLY A 380 30.60 -10.24 33.41
C GLY A 380 30.33 -9.48 34.71
N ARG A 381 29.10 -9.60 35.22
CA ARG A 381 28.66 -8.95 36.45
C ARG A 381 27.85 -9.93 37.27
N ALA A 382 28.28 -10.19 38.50
CA ALA A 382 27.47 -10.91 39.47
C ALA A 382 26.42 -9.94 40.04
N GLN A 383 25.14 -10.24 39.83
CA GLN A 383 24.01 -9.46 40.31
C GLN A 383 23.17 -10.32 41.25
N ALA A 384 22.87 -9.80 42.45
CA ALA A 384 22.19 -10.57 43.48
C ALA A 384 20.72 -10.85 43.10
N ILE A 385 20.25 -12.06 43.38
CA ILE A 385 18.82 -12.38 43.30
C ILE A 385 18.14 -11.78 44.53
N PRO A 386 17.11 -10.92 44.36
CA PRO A 386 16.39 -10.36 45.51
C PRO A 386 15.68 -11.43 46.34
N ALA A 387 15.52 -11.16 47.64
CA ALA A 387 14.64 -11.96 48.49
C ALA A 387 13.18 -11.89 47.97
N PRO A 388 12.36 -12.93 48.19
CA PRO A 388 10.94 -12.89 47.84
C PRO A 388 10.25 -11.76 48.60
N ASP A 389 9.30 -11.10 47.94
CA ASP A 389 8.42 -10.13 48.58
C ASP A 389 7.66 -10.79 49.75
N PRO A 390 7.66 -10.19 50.95
CA PRO A 390 7.11 -10.84 52.15
C PRO A 390 5.58 -10.99 52.13
N VAL A 391 4.88 -10.31 51.22
CA VAL A 391 3.42 -10.35 51.10
C VAL A 391 2.95 -11.27 49.98
N THR A 392 3.65 -11.24 48.85
CA THR A 392 3.22 -11.90 47.60
C THR A 392 4.12 -13.06 47.19
N GLY A 393 5.31 -13.18 47.77
CA GLY A 393 6.32 -14.17 47.39
C GLY A 393 7.04 -13.85 46.08
N MET A 394 6.70 -12.73 45.43
CA MET A 394 7.25 -12.33 44.14
C MET A 394 8.75 -12.05 44.24
N ILE A 395 9.52 -12.57 43.28
CA ILE A 395 10.91 -12.20 43.06
C ILE A 395 11.00 -11.40 41.76
N ALA A 396 11.54 -10.19 41.83
CA ALA A 396 11.73 -9.30 40.68
C ALA A 396 13.09 -8.62 40.76
N ALA A 397 13.98 -8.94 39.82
CA ALA A 397 15.36 -8.47 39.73
C ALA A 397 15.49 -7.05 39.13
N THR A 398 14.52 -6.17 39.40
CA THR A 398 14.43 -4.81 38.84
C THR A 398 15.61 -3.89 39.17
N SER A 399 16.44 -4.27 40.16
CA SER A 399 17.68 -3.58 40.51
C SER A 399 18.89 -3.98 39.65
N TRP A 400 18.76 -4.99 38.79
CA TRP A 400 19.86 -5.41 37.92
C TRP A 400 20.21 -4.30 36.93
N THR A 401 21.50 -4.09 36.76
CA THR A 401 22.06 -3.20 35.75
C THR A 401 21.94 -3.85 34.38
N LYS A 402 21.49 -3.06 33.41
CA LYS A 402 21.42 -3.45 32.00
C LYS A 402 22.81 -3.81 31.46
N THR A 403 22.89 -4.92 30.72
CA THR A 403 24.11 -5.34 30.03
C THR A 403 24.19 -4.73 28.63
N THR A 404 23.12 -4.86 27.84
CA THR A 404 23.05 -4.32 26.46
C THR A 404 21.60 -4.16 25.99
N THR A 405 21.42 -3.55 24.82
CA THR A 405 20.13 -3.34 24.15
C THR A 405 20.22 -3.86 22.71
N VAL A 406 19.13 -4.42 22.20
CA VAL A 406 18.96 -4.75 20.78
C VAL A 406 17.70 -4.09 20.25
N THR A 407 17.83 -3.35 19.15
CA THR A 407 16.71 -2.86 18.35
C THR A 407 16.41 -3.86 17.25
N ILE A 408 15.14 -4.24 17.08
CA ILE A 408 14.72 -5.27 16.12
C ILE A 408 14.65 -4.65 14.71
N PRO A 409 15.51 -5.05 13.76
CA PRO A 409 15.46 -4.56 12.38
C PRO A 409 14.25 -5.13 11.63
N SER A 410 13.73 -4.41 10.64
CA SER A 410 12.61 -4.86 9.80
C SER A 410 12.87 -6.16 9.01
N GLY A 411 14.14 -6.53 8.81
CA GLY A 411 14.52 -7.78 8.15
C GLY A 411 14.43 -9.03 9.01
N TRP A 412 14.15 -8.92 10.31
CA TRP A 412 13.99 -10.09 11.18
C TRP A 412 12.62 -10.72 10.99
N VAL A 413 12.57 -11.98 10.60
CA VAL A 413 11.28 -12.67 10.41
C VAL A 413 10.63 -12.99 11.75
N THR A 414 9.32 -12.78 11.86
CA THR A 414 8.51 -13.16 13.04
C THR A 414 8.84 -14.58 13.51
N GLY A 415 8.92 -14.80 14.82
CA GLY A 415 9.43 -16.06 15.36
C GLY A 415 9.72 -16.03 16.84
N VAL A 416 10.07 -17.21 17.36
CA VAL A 416 10.66 -17.36 18.70
C VAL A 416 12.17 -17.21 18.60
N TYR A 417 12.72 -16.28 19.39
CA TYR A 417 14.13 -15.94 19.42
C TYR A 417 14.73 -16.29 20.78
N LEU A 418 16.00 -16.69 20.74
CA LEU A 418 16.78 -17.02 21.92
C LEU A 418 18.10 -16.24 21.87
N ALA A 419 18.35 -15.41 22.88
CA ALA A 419 19.68 -14.87 23.11
C ALA A 419 20.48 -15.89 23.91
N LYS A 420 21.43 -16.59 23.25
CA LYS A 420 22.36 -17.50 23.90
C LYS A 420 23.44 -16.70 24.60
N LEU A 421 23.52 -16.88 25.91
CA LEU A 421 24.58 -16.36 26.76
C LEU A 421 25.69 -17.42 26.83
N THR A 422 26.94 -17.00 26.70
CA THR A 422 28.10 -17.88 26.91
C THR A 422 29.16 -17.16 27.74
N GLY A 423 29.39 -17.66 28.95
CA GLY A 423 30.39 -17.14 29.88
C GLY A 423 31.80 -17.61 29.53
N SER A 424 32.81 -16.84 29.93
CA SER A 424 34.24 -17.15 29.67
C SER A 424 34.71 -18.50 30.22
N SER A 425 34.03 -19.06 31.22
CA SER A 425 34.34 -20.36 31.84
C SER A 425 33.41 -21.48 31.34
N GLY A 426 32.61 -21.23 30.30
CA GLY A 426 31.76 -22.24 29.67
C GLY A 426 30.33 -22.36 30.21
N HIS A 427 29.92 -21.54 31.19
CA HIS A 427 28.51 -21.47 31.58
C HIS A 427 27.66 -20.93 30.43
N GLN A 428 26.44 -21.43 30.28
CA GLN A 428 25.52 -21.02 29.22
C GLN A 428 24.09 -20.97 29.73
N SER A 429 23.30 -20.06 29.17
CA SER A 429 21.86 -19.97 29.39
C SER A 429 21.21 -19.22 28.22
N PHE A 430 19.90 -19.36 28.04
CA PHE A 430 19.12 -18.58 27.10
C PHE A 430 18.36 -17.44 27.79
N ILE A 431 18.10 -16.38 27.02
CA ILE A 431 17.01 -15.45 27.26
C ILE A 431 16.00 -15.63 26.13
N TYR A 432 14.77 -15.96 26.49
CA TYR A 432 13.64 -16.14 25.56
C TYR A 432 12.96 -14.81 25.23
N PHE A 433 12.61 -14.60 23.96
CA PHE A 433 11.67 -13.57 23.55
C PHE A 433 11.04 -13.88 22.18
N VAL A 434 9.86 -13.32 21.91
CA VAL A 434 9.21 -13.40 20.59
C VAL A 434 9.47 -12.13 19.80
N VAL A 435 9.78 -12.27 18.52
CA VAL A 435 9.74 -11.16 17.55
C VAL A 435 8.41 -11.25 16.82
N ARG A 436 7.58 -10.22 16.97
CA ARG A 436 6.25 -10.12 16.35
C ARG A 436 6.33 -9.47 14.97
N ASN A 437 5.26 -9.61 14.20
CA ASN A 437 4.99 -8.79 13.02
C ASN A 437 3.65 -8.06 13.21
N ASP A 438 3.68 -6.97 13.99
CA ASP A 438 2.46 -6.25 14.38
C ASP A 438 1.77 -5.66 13.12
N GLY A 439 0.48 -5.96 12.94
CA GLY A 439 -0.28 -5.57 11.75
C GLY A 439 -0.08 -6.48 10.54
N GLY A 440 0.63 -7.60 10.71
CA GLY A 440 0.76 -8.66 9.72
C GLY A 440 -0.58 -9.35 9.42
N PHE A 441 -0.63 -10.03 8.27
CA PHE A 441 -1.79 -10.79 7.77
C PHE A 441 -1.42 -12.23 7.46
N GLU A 442 -0.39 -12.76 8.13
CA GLU A 442 0.01 -14.16 8.00
C GLU A 442 -1.19 -15.07 8.27
N LYS A 443 -1.23 -16.21 7.62
CA LYS A 443 -2.40 -17.07 7.65
C LYS A 443 -2.77 -17.57 9.06
N TYR A 444 -1.78 -17.94 9.86
CA TYR A 444 -1.99 -18.45 11.21
C TYR A 444 -1.16 -17.71 12.23
N VAL A 445 -1.75 -17.43 13.39
CA VAL A 445 -1.04 -16.86 14.53
C VAL A 445 -0.77 -17.95 15.58
N PHE A 446 0.52 -18.17 15.84
CA PHE A 446 1.04 -19.10 16.83
C PHE A 446 1.21 -18.36 18.17
N GLN A 447 0.50 -18.79 19.19
CA GLN A 447 0.68 -18.32 20.56
C GLN A 447 1.61 -19.22 21.35
N THR A 448 2.63 -18.63 21.96
CA THR A 448 3.52 -19.29 22.92
C THR A 448 3.06 -19.04 24.35
N SER A 449 3.24 -20.02 25.24
CA SER A 449 2.59 -20.08 26.54
C SER A 449 3.40 -19.47 27.72
N VAL A 450 3.91 -18.24 27.54
CA VAL A 450 4.90 -17.64 28.48
C VAL A 450 4.39 -17.38 29.89
N THR A 451 3.09 -17.15 30.09
CA THR A 451 2.50 -17.05 31.45
C THR A 451 2.48 -18.39 32.17
N THR A 452 2.40 -19.51 31.46
CA THR A 452 2.60 -20.83 32.05
C THR A 452 4.06 -21.01 32.43
N TYR A 453 5.00 -20.67 31.54
CA TYR A 453 6.43 -20.76 31.85
C TYR A 453 6.75 -19.97 33.12
N GLN A 454 6.17 -18.79 33.26
CA GLN A 454 6.39 -17.92 34.40
C GLN A 454 5.68 -18.38 35.69
N ALA A 455 4.52 -19.02 35.58
CA ALA A 455 3.84 -19.63 36.73
C ALA A 455 4.67 -20.75 37.36
N TYR A 456 5.34 -21.55 36.53
CA TYR A 456 6.22 -22.65 36.96
C TYR A 456 7.64 -22.22 37.31
N ASN A 457 8.09 -21.06 36.84
CA ASN A 457 9.46 -20.56 37.00
C ASN A 457 9.89 -20.47 38.47
N LEU A 458 10.78 -21.38 38.88
CA LEU A 458 11.33 -21.47 40.24
C LEU A 458 12.64 -20.68 40.42
N TYR A 459 13.02 -19.82 39.47
CA TYR A 459 14.24 -19.02 39.59
C TYR A 459 14.21 -18.15 40.86
N GLY A 460 15.20 -18.33 41.75
CA GLY A 460 15.24 -17.68 43.07
C GLY A 460 14.47 -18.40 44.18
N GLY A 461 13.82 -19.53 43.88
CA GLY A 461 13.23 -20.45 44.86
C GLY A 461 11.73 -20.29 45.13
N VAL A 462 11.02 -19.43 44.39
CA VAL A 462 9.56 -19.26 44.53
C VAL A 462 8.87 -19.16 43.16
N SER A 463 7.76 -19.88 43.00
CA SER A 463 6.85 -19.88 41.84
C SER A 463 5.38 -19.85 42.31
N LEU A 464 4.41 -19.92 41.39
CA LEU A 464 2.98 -20.07 41.74
C LEU A 464 2.60 -21.50 42.17
N TYR A 465 3.57 -22.42 42.22
CA TYR A 465 3.37 -23.80 42.68
C TYR A 465 4.18 -24.15 43.92
N SER A 466 5.34 -23.51 44.11
CA SER A 466 6.22 -23.90 45.20
C SER A 466 7.07 -22.76 45.75
N ASN A 467 7.41 -22.89 47.03
CA ASN A 467 8.36 -22.07 47.76
C ASN A 467 9.40 -22.99 48.40
N SER A 468 10.55 -23.09 47.75
CA SER A 468 11.71 -23.88 48.17
C SER A 468 12.71 -23.06 48.99
N THR A 469 12.38 -21.82 49.38
CA THR A 469 13.21 -21.04 50.30
C THR A 469 13.12 -21.60 51.72
N ASN A 470 13.91 -21.02 52.63
CA ASN A 470 13.84 -21.32 54.06
C ASN A 470 12.57 -20.77 54.75
N LYS A 471 11.66 -20.13 54.00
CA LYS A 471 10.37 -19.59 54.49
C LYS A 471 10.48 -18.50 55.57
N SER A 472 11.66 -17.92 55.77
CA SER A 472 11.88 -16.87 56.78
C SER A 472 11.34 -15.50 56.37
N VAL A 473 11.34 -15.18 55.07
CA VAL A 473 10.84 -13.90 54.52
C VAL A 473 9.39 -14.04 54.05
N TYR A 474 9.09 -15.11 53.32
CA TYR A 474 7.76 -15.42 52.81
C TYR A 474 7.38 -16.85 53.25
N PRO A 475 6.44 -17.02 54.20
CA PRO A 475 6.23 -18.30 54.88
C PRO A 475 5.30 -19.27 54.14
N TYR A 476 4.62 -18.82 53.09
CA TYR A 476 3.56 -19.60 52.43
C TYR A 476 4.10 -20.58 51.38
N ALA A 477 3.28 -21.56 51.03
CA ALA A 477 3.69 -22.68 50.18
C ALA A 477 4.00 -22.28 48.72
N ALA A 478 3.43 -21.19 48.21
CA ALA A 478 3.63 -20.67 46.86
C ALA A 478 3.39 -19.15 46.83
N ALA A 479 3.95 -18.46 45.83
CA ALA A 479 3.69 -17.04 45.60
C ALA A 479 2.27 -16.81 45.06
N THR A 480 1.76 -15.58 45.26
CA THR A 480 0.54 -15.07 44.62
C THR A 480 0.84 -14.11 43.45
N LYS A 481 2.12 -13.70 43.31
CA LYS A 481 2.61 -12.92 42.17
C LYS A 481 3.99 -13.42 41.72
N VAL A 482 4.23 -13.39 40.41
CA VAL A 482 5.54 -13.71 39.78
C VAL A 482 5.85 -12.66 38.71
N SER A 483 7.13 -12.37 38.46
CA SER A 483 7.54 -11.28 37.56
C SER A 483 8.37 -11.75 36.36
N PHE A 484 8.11 -11.22 35.17
CA PHE A 484 8.99 -11.40 34.01
C PHE A 484 10.30 -10.61 34.14
N ASP A 485 10.44 -9.72 35.12
CA ASP A 485 11.69 -9.02 35.44
C ASP A 485 12.66 -9.91 36.25
N ARG A 486 12.76 -11.18 35.87
CA ARG A 486 13.75 -12.15 36.35
C ARG A 486 13.96 -13.23 35.28
N PRO A 487 15.09 -13.93 35.28
CA PRO A 487 15.33 -15.04 34.36
C PRO A 487 14.26 -16.13 34.46
N PHE A 488 13.99 -16.81 33.35
CA PHE A 488 13.48 -18.17 33.43
C PHE A 488 14.57 -19.06 34.02
N ASN A 489 14.15 -20.04 34.80
CA ASN A 489 15.05 -20.94 35.49
C ASN A 489 15.95 -21.68 34.49
N PRO A 490 17.29 -21.61 34.58
CA PRO A 490 18.18 -22.35 33.69
C PRO A 490 18.00 -23.87 33.74
N GLN A 491 17.48 -24.42 34.83
CA GLN A 491 17.08 -25.84 34.88
C GLN A 491 15.88 -26.15 33.99
N ASP A 492 15.06 -25.14 33.67
CA ASP A 492 13.92 -25.24 32.75
C ASP A 492 14.39 -24.86 31.35
N SER A 493 14.73 -25.88 30.56
CA SER A 493 15.15 -25.73 29.17
C SER A 493 16.32 -24.76 28.96
N ASN A 494 17.31 -24.76 29.86
CA ASN A 494 18.48 -23.88 29.79
C ASN A 494 18.15 -22.38 29.86
N GLY A 495 16.98 -21.99 30.41
CA GLY A 495 16.52 -20.60 30.48
C GLY A 495 15.51 -20.24 29.38
N ALA A 496 15.03 -21.22 28.63
CA ALA A 496 13.95 -21.05 27.65
C ALA A 496 12.55 -21.37 28.21
N GLY A 497 12.42 -21.60 29.52
CA GLY A 497 11.14 -21.96 30.14
C GLY A 497 10.71 -23.37 29.73
N GLN A 498 9.45 -23.55 29.31
CA GLN A 498 8.96 -24.85 28.84
C GLN A 498 8.96 -24.98 27.31
N PHE A 499 9.51 -24.00 26.58
CA PHE A 499 9.47 -23.92 25.12
C PHE A 499 9.95 -25.20 24.42
N PHE A 500 11.05 -25.81 24.87
CA PHE A 500 11.60 -27.03 24.25
C PHE A 500 10.84 -28.31 24.60
N PHE A 501 9.96 -28.29 25.59
CA PHE A 501 9.11 -29.43 25.90
C PHE A 501 7.91 -29.47 24.96
N TYR A 502 7.19 -28.36 24.82
CA TYR A 502 5.83 -28.39 24.28
C TYR A 502 5.61 -27.55 23.01
N ASP A 503 6.26 -26.40 22.85
CA ASP A 503 6.01 -25.49 21.72
C ASP A 503 6.90 -25.79 20.51
N TYR A 504 8.19 -26.01 20.78
CA TYR A 504 9.22 -26.12 19.76
C TYR A 504 9.02 -27.26 18.75
N PRO A 505 8.56 -28.47 19.14
CA PRO A 505 8.31 -29.55 18.17
C PRO A 505 7.23 -29.16 17.14
N TRP A 506 6.15 -28.54 17.60
CA TRP A 506 5.07 -28.08 16.74
C TRP A 506 5.56 -26.98 15.80
N LEU A 507 6.29 -25.99 16.34
CA LEU A 507 6.90 -24.90 15.56
C LEU A 507 7.80 -25.46 14.46
N ARG A 508 8.77 -26.31 14.81
CA ARG A 508 9.74 -26.88 13.86
C ARG A 508 9.05 -27.71 12.78
N TRP A 509 8.04 -28.50 13.16
CA TRP A 509 7.22 -29.22 12.19
C TRP A 509 6.50 -28.26 11.25
N ALA A 510 5.76 -27.28 11.79
CA ALA A 510 4.94 -26.39 10.98
C ALA A 510 5.78 -25.54 10.00
N GLU A 511 6.94 -25.05 10.44
CA GLU A 511 7.89 -24.36 9.57
C GLU A 511 8.45 -25.30 8.49
N SER A 512 8.72 -26.58 8.81
CA SER A 512 9.16 -27.58 7.81
C SER A 512 8.12 -27.84 6.72
N GLN A 513 6.83 -27.67 7.06
CA GLN A 513 5.71 -27.80 6.11
C GLN A 513 5.47 -26.50 5.32
N GLY A 514 6.19 -25.42 5.66
CA GLY A 514 6.11 -24.14 4.97
C GLY A 514 4.85 -23.33 5.28
N TYR A 515 4.23 -23.51 6.45
CA TYR A 515 3.08 -22.72 6.84
C TYR A 515 3.42 -21.24 7.03
N ASP A 516 2.45 -20.39 6.68
CA ASP A 516 2.52 -18.94 6.83
C ASP A 516 2.12 -18.55 8.25
N LEU A 517 3.13 -18.39 9.11
CA LEU A 517 2.98 -18.22 10.55
C LEU A 517 3.46 -16.83 10.98
N THR A 518 2.72 -16.24 11.92
CA THR A 518 3.24 -15.20 12.80
C THR A 518 3.22 -15.68 14.25
N TYR A 519 4.11 -15.12 15.08
CA TYR A 519 4.31 -15.56 16.45
C TYR A 519 3.99 -14.44 17.42
N ILE A 520 3.27 -14.81 18.48
CA ILE A 520 2.94 -13.94 19.61
C ILE A 520 3.10 -14.71 20.92
N THR A 521 3.26 -14.00 22.02
CA THR A 521 3.10 -14.57 23.37
C THR A 521 1.66 -14.43 23.83
N ASN A 522 1.23 -15.23 24.80
CA ASN A 522 -0.10 -15.05 25.38
C ASN A 522 -0.27 -13.69 26.10
N VAL A 523 0.81 -13.03 26.52
CA VAL A 523 0.77 -11.61 26.96
C VAL A 523 0.35 -10.67 25.83
N ASP A 524 0.80 -10.92 24.59
CA ASP A 524 0.40 -10.12 23.43
C ASP A 524 -1.09 -10.31 23.11
N THR A 525 -1.60 -11.54 23.30
CA THR A 525 -3.03 -11.85 23.17
C THR A 525 -3.89 -11.14 24.20
N ASP A 526 -3.41 -10.92 25.44
CA ASP A 526 -4.10 -10.07 26.43
C ASP A 526 -4.25 -8.62 25.92
N THR A 527 -3.17 -8.06 25.38
CA THR A 527 -3.15 -6.68 24.89
C THR A 527 -3.80 -6.47 23.54
N ASN A 528 -3.99 -7.56 22.77
CA ASN A 528 -4.41 -7.54 21.37
C ASN A 528 -3.53 -6.65 20.48
N VAL A 529 -2.23 -6.54 20.79
CA VAL A 529 -1.27 -5.68 20.07
C VAL A 529 -1.11 -6.08 18.60
N ASN A 530 -1.23 -7.38 18.31
CA ASN A 530 -1.39 -7.90 16.96
C ASN A 530 -2.78 -8.54 16.84
N PRO A 531 -3.76 -7.86 16.21
CA PRO A 531 -5.15 -8.29 16.20
C PRO A 531 -5.34 -9.69 15.62
N LEU A 532 -5.90 -10.61 16.41
CA LEU A 532 -6.15 -11.99 15.97
C LEU A 532 -7.04 -12.08 14.72
N THR A 533 -7.90 -11.07 14.51
CA THR A 533 -8.80 -10.94 13.36
C THR A 533 -8.08 -10.70 12.02
N ASN A 534 -6.79 -10.38 12.03
CA ASN A 534 -6.00 -10.28 10.80
C ASN A 534 -5.67 -11.66 10.21
N HIS A 535 -5.82 -12.72 11.01
CA HIS A 535 -5.40 -14.07 10.68
C HIS A 535 -6.61 -14.99 10.44
N LYS A 536 -6.38 -16.12 9.78
CA LYS A 536 -7.44 -17.12 9.52
C LYS A 536 -7.62 -18.09 10.68
N ALA A 537 -6.57 -18.32 11.47
CA ALA A 537 -6.67 -19.11 12.67
C ALA A 537 -5.73 -18.64 13.78
N PHE A 538 -6.21 -18.75 15.01
CA PHE A 538 -5.44 -18.67 16.23
C PHE A 538 -5.06 -20.07 16.71
N LEU A 539 -3.79 -20.27 17.04
CA LEU A 539 -3.23 -21.55 17.46
C LEU A 539 -2.62 -21.42 18.85
N SER A 540 -3.26 -22.05 19.84
CA SER A 540 -2.71 -22.22 21.20
C SER A 540 -1.97 -23.56 21.24
N ILE A 541 -0.67 -23.48 21.50
CA ILE A 541 0.27 -24.58 21.35
C ILE A 541 0.97 -24.89 22.67
N GLY A 542 1.23 -26.16 22.91
CA GLY A 542 2.10 -26.61 23.99
C GLY A 542 1.36 -26.75 25.32
N HIS A 543 1.74 -25.98 26.35
CA HIS A 543 1.12 -25.98 27.69
C HIS A 543 0.55 -24.62 28.06
N ASP A 544 -0.68 -24.34 27.63
CA ASP A 544 -1.28 -23.00 27.74
C ASP A 544 -2.27 -22.88 28.91
N GLU A 545 -1.80 -23.17 30.12
CA GLU A 545 -2.63 -23.29 31.33
C GLU A 545 -3.11 -21.95 31.92
N TYR A 546 -2.29 -20.90 31.87
CA TYR A 546 -2.53 -19.65 32.60
C TYR A 546 -3.02 -18.52 31.70
N TRP A 547 -4.32 -18.21 31.78
CA TRP A 547 -4.98 -17.24 30.90
C TRP A 547 -5.53 -16.05 31.66
N SER A 548 -5.32 -14.84 31.14
CA SER A 548 -6.02 -13.66 31.66
C SER A 548 -7.42 -13.55 31.06
N LYS A 549 -8.26 -12.73 31.69
CA LYS A 549 -9.55 -12.35 31.11
C LYS A 549 -9.40 -11.72 29.73
N GLY A 550 -8.42 -10.84 29.54
CA GLY A 550 -8.16 -10.20 28.25
C GLY A 550 -7.85 -11.22 27.15
N MET A 551 -7.03 -12.24 27.44
CA MET A 551 -6.74 -13.30 26.48
C MET A 551 -8.02 -14.04 26.07
N ARG A 552 -8.83 -14.48 27.04
CA ARG A 552 -10.06 -15.21 26.77
C ARG A 552 -11.06 -14.38 25.98
N ASP A 553 -11.23 -13.10 26.35
CA ASP A 553 -12.12 -12.17 25.68
C ASP A 553 -11.69 -11.94 24.23
N ASN A 554 -10.40 -11.70 23.97
CA ASN A 554 -9.88 -11.44 22.62
C ASN A 554 -9.96 -12.68 21.71
N VAL A 555 -9.67 -13.87 22.23
CA VAL A 555 -9.82 -15.12 21.48
C VAL A 555 -11.30 -15.43 21.20
N THR A 556 -12.18 -15.18 22.16
CA THR A 556 -13.64 -15.32 21.97
C THR A 556 -14.14 -14.34 20.92
N ALA A 557 -13.68 -13.08 20.96
CA ALA A 557 -14.02 -12.07 19.96
C ALA A 557 -13.52 -12.45 18.56
N ALA A 558 -12.31 -13.00 18.45
CA ALA A 558 -11.77 -13.51 17.19
C ALA A 558 -12.63 -14.65 16.62
N ALA A 559 -13.02 -15.62 17.44
CA ALA A 559 -13.93 -16.69 17.03
C ALA A 559 -15.29 -16.14 16.57
N ASN A 560 -15.87 -15.19 17.31
CA ASN A 560 -17.11 -14.52 16.92
C ASN A 560 -16.98 -13.73 15.60
N ALA A 561 -15.77 -13.28 15.26
CA ALA A 561 -15.45 -12.64 13.98
C ALA A 561 -15.12 -13.64 12.85
N GLY A 562 -15.18 -14.94 13.10
CA GLY A 562 -14.94 -15.98 12.08
C GLY A 562 -13.52 -16.55 12.05
N VAL A 563 -12.64 -16.17 12.99
CA VAL A 563 -11.29 -16.75 13.11
C VAL A 563 -11.38 -18.15 13.68
N ASN A 564 -10.78 -19.13 13.01
CA ASN A 564 -10.75 -20.51 13.51
C ASN A 564 -9.83 -20.65 14.73
N LEU A 565 -10.14 -21.54 15.66
CA LEU A 565 -9.34 -21.76 16.87
C LEU A 565 -8.79 -23.19 16.90
N GLY A 566 -7.47 -23.32 17.08
CA GLY A 566 -6.81 -24.60 17.27
C GLY A 566 -6.12 -24.66 18.62
N PHE A 567 -6.63 -25.50 19.52
CA PHE A 567 -6.03 -25.81 20.80
C PHE A 567 -5.27 -27.14 20.69
N PHE A 568 -3.98 -27.07 20.39
CA PHE A 568 -3.09 -28.24 20.29
C PHE A 568 -2.36 -28.46 21.61
N SER A 569 -3.14 -28.49 22.70
CA SER A 569 -2.72 -28.53 24.09
C SER A 569 -3.76 -29.30 24.92
N GLY A 570 -3.39 -29.60 26.16
CA GLY A 570 -4.28 -30.00 27.26
C GLY A 570 -4.16 -28.99 28.40
N ASN A 571 -5.03 -29.09 29.40
CA ASN A 571 -5.09 -28.19 30.55
C ASN A 571 -5.17 -26.70 30.16
N VAL A 572 -5.76 -26.41 29.01
CA VAL A 572 -5.84 -25.06 28.45
C VAL A 572 -6.78 -24.22 29.30
N MET A 573 -6.39 -22.97 29.59
CA MET A 573 -7.26 -22.02 30.29
C MET A 573 -7.73 -22.54 31.66
N TYR A 574 -6.90 -23.26 32.40
CA TYR A 574 -7.29 -23.80 33.69
C TYR A 574 -7.36 -22.72 34.78
N TRP A 575 -6.29 -21.91 34.88
CA TRP A 575 -6.21 -20.81 35.86
C TRP A 575 -6.48 -19.45 35.21
N GLN A 576 -7.37 -18.66 35.82
CA GLN A 576 -7.45 -17.24 35.52
C GLN A 576 -6.29 -16.49 36.19
N ILE A 577 -5.62 -15.61 35.43
CA ILE A 577 -4.59 -14.69 35.93
C ILE A 577 -4.92 -13.23 35.66
N ARG A 578 -4.13 -12.34 36.26
CA ARG A 578 -4.06 -10.92 35.86
C ARG A 578 -2.64 -10.53 35.53
N LEU A 579 -2.51 -9.58 34.60
CA LEU A 579 -1.25 -8.94 34.27
C LEU A 579 -1.24 -7.51 34.84
N GLU A 580 -0.14 -7.15 35.48
CA GLU A 580 0.10 -5.85 36.13
C GLU A 580 1.43 -5.26 35.65
N SER A 581 1.60 -3.95 35.88
CA SER A 581 2.88 -3.29 35.63
C SER A 581 3.93 -3.69 36.67
N SER A 582 5.21 -3.71 36.29
CA SER A 582 6.29 -3.84 37.26
C SER A 582 6.44 -2.58 38.13
N SER A 583 7.30 -2.68 39.15
CA SER A 583 7.71 -1.53 39.98
C SER A 583 8.40 -0.42 39.18
N LEU A 584 8.89 -0.73 37.97
CA LEU A 584 9.47 0.24 37.03
C LEU A 584 8.41 0.89 36.12
N GLY A 585 7.12 0.56 36.28
CA GLY A 585 6.02 1.08 35.47
C GLY A 585 5.89 0.44 34.09
N THR A 586 6.62 -0.64 33.81
CA THR A 586 6.48 -1.36 32.53
C THR A 586 5.27 -2.28 32.58
N PRO A 587 4.30 -2.16 31.65
CA PRO A 587 3.05 -2.94 31.69
C PRO A 587 3.29 -4.43 31.47
N ASN A 588 2.40 -5.26 32.04
CA ASN A 588 2.33 -6.71 31.81
C ASN A 588 3.60 -7.48 32.19
N ARG A 589 4.31 -7.01 33.21
CA ARG A 589 5.55 -7.62 33.73
C ARG A 589 5.35 -8.39 35.03
N VAL A 590 4.18 -8.27 35.65
CA VAL A 590 3.80 -9.01 36.85
C VAL A 590 2.57 -9.85 36.55
N GLN A 591 2.66 -11.16 36.74
CA GLN A 591 1.56 -12.09 36.67
C GLN A 591 1.06 -12.39 38.08
N VAL A 592 -0.22 -12.11 38.29
CA VAL A 592 -0.94 -12.36 39.54
C VAL A 592 -1.74 -13.65 39.41
N GLY A 593 -1.58 -14.54 40.39
CA GLY A 593 -2.25 -15.83 40.45
C GLY A 593 -2.36 -16.30 41.89
N TYR A 594 -3.49 -16.03 42.54
CA TYR A 594 -3.77 -16.52 43.90
C TYR A 594 -4.12 -18.00 43.92
N LYS A 595 -4.67 -18.54 42.82
CA LYS A 595 -5.02 -19.95 42.65
C LYS A 595 -5.93 -20.41 43.79
N SER A 596 -5.58 -21.50 44.47
CA SER A 596 -6.32 -22.03 45.62
C SER A 596 -6.35 -21.10 46.85
N PHE A 597 -5.60 -20.00 46.85
CA PHE A 597 -5.71 -18.95 47.88
C PHE A 597 -6.74 -17.87 47.55
N ALA A 598 -7.32 -17.85 46.34
CA ALA A 598 -8.10 -16.71 45.85
C ALA A 598 -9.34 -16.43 46.71
N GLU A 599 -10.01 -17.47 47.20
CA GLU A 599 -11.21 -17.39 48.02
C GLU A 599 -10.92 -17.59 49.52
N SER A 600 -9.67 -17.92 49.88
CA SER A 600 -9.25 -18.13 51.26
C SER A 600 -9.27 -16.81 52.02
N SER A 601 -9.95 -16.75 53.16
CA SER A 601 -9.87 -15.59 54.07
C SER A 601 -8.54 -15.47 54.82
N ALA A 602 -7.70 -16.52 54.78
CA ALA A 602 -6.39 -16.55 55.38
C ALA A 602 -5.29 -16.23 54.36
N ALA A 603 -4.25 -15.54 54.85
CA ALA A 603 -3.07 -15.21 54.06
C ALA A 603 -2.40 -16.46 53.44
N PRO A 604 -1.89 -16.36 52.19
CA PRO A 604 -1.70 -15.13 51.43
C PRO A 604 -2.96 -14.66 50.67
N GLY A 605 -4.12 -15.30 50.89
CA GLY A 605 -5.42 -14.85 50.39
C GLY A 605 -6.17 -13.88 51.32
N PRO A 606 -7.36 -13.42 50.92
CA PRO A 606 -7.99 -13.70 49.63
C PRO A 606 -7.35 -12.88 48.51
N ASP A 607 -7.70 -13.22 47.27
CA ASP A 607 -7.45 -12.33 46.14
C ASP A 607 -8.14 -10.96 46.42
N PRO A 608 -7.45 -9.81 46.32
CA PRO A 608 -8.05 -8.51 46.58
C PRO A 608 -9.26 -8.16 45.72
N LEU A 609 -9.44 -8.81 44.56
CA LEU A 609 -10.63 -8.61 43.73
C LEU A 609 -11.83 -9.47 44.16
N PHE A 610 -11.64 -10.42 45.08
CA PHE A 610 -12.66 -11.35 45.50
C PHE A 610 -13.70 -10.69 46.40
N CYS A 611 -14.97 -10.84 46.01
CA CYS A 611 -16.13 -10.43 46.77
C CYS A 611 -16.94 -11.68 47.17
N PRO A 612 -16.88 -12.12 48.43
CA PRO A 612 -17.58 -13.33 48.86
C PRO A 612 -19.10 -13.15 48.97
N THR A 613 -19.56 -11.93 49.29
CA THR A 613 -20.98 -11.60 49.48
C THR A 613 -21.27 -10.17 49.03
N ALA A 614 -22.40 -9.97 48.37
CA ALA A 614 -22.85 -8.64 47.98
C ALA A 614 -23.45 -7.87 49.19
N PRO A 615 -23.33 -6.53 49.25
CA PRO A 615 -22.67 -5.65 48.27
C PRO A 615 -21.14 -5.69 48.40
N CYS A 616 -20.45 -5.64 47.26
CA CYS A 616 -19.01 -5.76 47.22
C CYS A 616 -18.27 -4.48 47.62
N ALA A 617 -17.09 -4.63 48.22
CA ALA A 617 -16.22 -3.50 48.54
C ALA A 617 -15.74 -2.79 47.25
N PRO A 618 -15.57 -1.46 47.25
CA PRO A 618 -15.00 -0.74 46.10
C PRO A 618 -13.67 -1.34 45.64
N GLY A 619 -13.51 -1.50 44.33
CA GLY A 619 -12.29 -2.07 43.74
C GLY A 619 -12.27 -3.60 43.61
N THR A 620 -13.30 -4.30 44.07
CA THR A 620 -13.49 -5.74 43.79
C THR A 620 -14.07 -5.97 42.39
N ASP A 621 -13.76 -7.13 41.81
CA ASP A 621 -14.25 -7.58 40.50
C ASP A 621 -14.16 -9.11 40.41
N ASN A 622 -15.27 -9.77 40.72
CA ASN A 622 -15.40 -11.22 40.70
C ASN A 622 -15.13 -11.83 39.32
N THR A 623 -15.24 -11.06 38.23
CA THR A 623 -14.95 -11.57 36.88
C THR A 623 -13.45 -11.73 36.63
N ARG A 624 -12.59 -11.15 37.48
CA ARG A 624 -11.13 -11.13 37.33
C ARG A 624 -10.38 -11.80 38.50
N VAL A 625 -11.09 -12.49 39.38
CA VAL A 625 -10.49 -13.26 40.49
C VAL A 625 -9.61 -14.37 39.93
N THR A 626 -8.40 -14.52 40.47
CA THR A 626 -7.36 -15.40 39.90
C THR A 626 -7.46 -16.83 40.41
N THR A 627 -8.63 -17.43 40.20
CA THR A 627 -8.98 -18.81 40.55
C THR A 627 -9.17 -19.69 39.30
N LEU A 628 -9.67 -20.91 39.46
CA LEU A 628 -10.07 -21.76 38.34
C LEU A 628 -11.17 -21.09 37.51
N TRP A 629 -11.03 -21.10 36.19
CA TRP A 629 -12.00 -20.50 35.28
C TRP A 629 -13.42 -21.02 35.49
N ARG A 630 -13.55 -22.33 35.74
CA ARG A 630 -14.84 -23.01 35.93
C ARG A 630 -15.50 -22.74 37.28
N ASN A 631 -14.75 -22.35 38.30
CA ASN A 631 -15.30 -22.19 39.64
C ASN A 631 -15.86 -20.78 39.84
N TRP A 632 -16.86 -20.68 40.70
CA TRP A 632 -17.27 -19.42 41.28
C TRP A 632 -16.07 -18.74 41.95
N PRO A 633 -15.90 -17.42 41.82
CA PRO A 633 -16.88 -16.47 41.30
C PRO A 633 -16.81 -16.19 39.79
N VAL A 634 -15.86 -16.81 39.07
CA VAL A 634 -15.66 -16.58 37.63
C VAL A 634 -16.71 -17.33 36.83
N SER A 635 -16.96 -18.60 37.17
CA SER A 635 -18.02 -19.46 36.62
C SER A 635 -18.07 -19.49 35.09
N LEU A 636 -16.90 -19.58 34.46
CA LEU A 636 -16.73 -19.60 33.00
C LEU A 636 -15.87 -20.80 32.57
N PRO A 637 -16.42 -22.03 32.62
CA PRO A 637 -15.69 -23.25 32.28
C PRO A 637 -15.04 -23.21 30.89
N GLU A 638 -13.87 -23.81 30.79
CA GLU A 638 -12.99 -23.83 29.63
C GLU A 638 -13.69 -24.45 28.42
N GLN A 639 -14.48 -25.50 28.66
CA GLN A 639 -15.27 -26.22 27.66
C GLN A 639 -16.22 -25.32 26.87
N LEU A 640 -16.65 -24.18 27.45
CA LEU A 640 -17.53 -23.25 26.75
C LEU A 640 -16.84 -22.56 25.56
N LEU A 641 -15.50 -22.52 25.52
CA LEU A 641 -14.75 -21.99 24.37
C LEU A 641 -13.90 -23.09 23.71
N VAL A 642 -13.23 -23.93 24.48
CA VAL A 642 -12.29 -24.93 23.97
C VAL A 642 -13.02 -26.16 23.44
N GLY A 643 -14.22 -26.47 23.95
CA GLY A 643 -14.98 -27.68 23.63
C GLY A 643 -14.62 -28.91 24.48
N VAL A 644 -13.56 -28.81 25.29
CA VAL A 644 -13.20 -29.74 26.37
C VAL A 644 -12.66 -28.93 27.55
N MET A 645 -12.52 -29.54 28.72
CA MET A 645 -11.86 -28.91 29.85
C MET A 645 -10.99 -29.90 30.63
N SER A 646 -10.02 -29.39 31.38
CA SER A 646 -9.05 -30.17 32.15
C SER A 646 -9.72 -31.19 33.06
N GLU A 647 -9.23 -32.43 33.03
CA GLU A 647 -9.63 -33.53 33.91
C GLU A 647 -8.50 -33.89 34.88
N SER A 648 -7.34 -34.31 34.37
CA SER A 648 -6.25 -34.76 35.24
C SER A 648 -4.91 -34.95 34.52
N VAL A 649 -3.92 -35.42 35.27
CA VAL A 649 -2.63 -35.91 34.80
C VAL A 649 -2.65 -37.43 34.66
N ALA A 650 -1.90 -37.98 33.71
CA ALA A 650 -1.67 -39.41 33.55
C ALA A 650 -0.35 -39.68 32.81
N ASN A 651 0.16 -40.91 32.97
CA ASN A 651 1.17 -41.42 32.04
C ASN A 651 0.59 -41.44 30.62
N GLU A 652 1.44 -41.27 29.63
CA GLU A 652 1.03 -41.24 28.23
C GLU A 652 0.27 -42.51 27.83
N VAL A 653 -0.91 -42.33 27.26
CA VAL A 653 -1.74 -43.40 26.69
C VAL A 653 -2.03 -43.13 25.21
N PRO A 654 -2.53 -44.14 24.47
CA PRO A 654 -2.81 -43.95 23.05
C PRO A 654 -3.98 -43.00 22.81
N TYR A 655 -3.85 -42.14 21.81
CA TYR A 655 -4.97 -41.43 21.21
C TYR A 655 -5.84 -42.41 20.43
N VAL A 656 -7.09 -42.60 20.85
CA VAL A 656 -8.03 -43.57 20.27
C VAL A 656 -9.05 -42.86 19.39
N VAL A 657 -8.95 -43.07 18.08
CA VAL A 657 -9.75 -42.40 17.06
C VAL A 657 -11.23 -42.74 17.20
N GLN A 658 -12.06 -41.71 17.11
CA GLN A 658 -13.51 -41.77 16.93
C GLN A 658 -13.90 -40.93 15.71
N ASN A 659 -15.08 -41.16 15.14
CA ASN A 659 -15.58 -40.39 13.99
C ASN A 659 -14.56 -40.28 12.83
N SER A 660 -13.93 -41.41 12.47
CA SER A 660 -12.92 -41.52 11.40
C SER A 660 -13.39 -41.05 10.02
N SER A 661 -14.70 -40.92 9.79
CA SER A 661 -15.27 -40.29 8.60
C SER A 661 -15.12 -38.77 8.56
N SER A 662 -14.75 -38.14 9.68
CA SER A 662 -14.51 -36.70 9.73
C SER A 662 -13.34 -36.30 8.83
N TRP A 663 -13.45 -35.13 8.21
CA TRP A 663 -12.46 -34.61 7.28
C TRP A 663 -11.07 -34.48 7.91
N VAL A 664 -10.98 -34.32 9.24
CA VAL A 664 -9.71 -34.28 9.98
C VAL A 664 -8.87 -35.54 9.77
N TYR A 665 -9.48 -36.70 9.49
CA TYR A 665 -8.78 -37.97 9.31
C TYR A 665 -8.56 -38.37 7.84
N THR A 666 -8.91 -37.50 6.89
CA THR A 666 -8.74 -37.78 5.46
C THR A 666 -7.29 -38.12 5.12
N GLY A 667 -7.06 -39.23 4.40
CA GLY A 667 -5.72 -39.64 3.97
C GLY A 667 -4.81 -40.16 5.08
N THR A 668 -5.30 -40.32 6.32
CA THR A 668 -4.51 -40.85 7.44
C THR A 668 -4.46 -42.38 7.48
N GLY A 669 -5.46 -43.05 6.88
CA GLY A 669 -5.68 -44.50 7.00
C GLY A 669 -6.26 -44.93 8.35
N LEU A 670 -6.61 -44.00 9.24
CA LEU A 670 -7.19 -44.29 10.55
C LEU A 670 -8.67 -44.70 10.43
N ALA A 671 -9.09 -45.65 11.26
CA ALA A 671 -10.47 -46.07 11.45
C ALA A 671 -10.90 -45.83 12.92
N ASN A 672 -12.20 -45.94 13.21
CA ASN A 672 -12.67 -45.91 14.60
C ASN A 672 -11.97 -47.00 15.41
N GLY A 673 -11.40 -46.64 16.56
CA GLY A 673 -10.61 -47.54 17.41
C GLY A 673 -9.13 -47.64 17.03
N SER A 674 -8.67 -47.03 15.94
CA SER A 674 -7.24 -46.89 15.66
C SER A 674 -6.54 -46.16 16.81
N LYS A 675 -5.32 -46.60 17.13
CA LYS A 675 -4.54 -46.09 18.26
C LYS A 675 -3.26 -45.42 17.76
N ILE A 676 -2.98 -44.23 18.26
CA ILE A 676 -1.69 -43.54 18.09
C ILE A 676 -1.05 -43.45 19.48
N ASN A 677 -0.01 -44.24 19.72
CA ASN A 677 0.62 -44.36 21.04
C ASN A 677 1.33 -43.07 21.44
N GLY A 678 1.36 -42.75 22.74
CA GLY A 678 2.19 -41.67 23.28
C GLY A 678 1.66 -40.25 23.05
N ILE A 679 0.37 -40.09 22.72
CA ILE A 679 -0.20 -38.78 22.33
C ILE A 679 -1.11 -38.18 23.41
N VAL A 680 -1.74 -38.99 24.26
CA VAL A 680 -2.64 -38.50 25.32
C VAL A 680 -1.91 -38.52 26.66
N GLY A 681 -1.73 -37.36 27.27
CA GLY A 681 -0.91 -37.14 28.47
C GLY A 681 0.07 -35.99 28.19
N TYR A 682 0.99 -35.63 29.09
CA TYR A 682 0.94 -35.86 30.54
C TYR A 682 -0.36 -35.32 31.18
N GLU A 683 -0.90 -34.22 30.65
CA GLU A 683 -2.21 -33.66 31.02
C GLU A 683 -3.23 -33.88 29.91
N TYR A 684 -4.47 -34.17 30.29
CA TYR A 684 -5.54 -34.45 29.34
C TYR A 684 -6.88 -33.82 29.73
N ASP A 685 -7.64 -33.50 28.70
CA ASP A 685 -8.95 -32.85 28.81
C ASP A 685 -10.04 -33.81 28.32
N ARG A 686 -11.28 -33.55 28.76
CA ARG A 686 -12.45 -34.28 28.28
C ARG A 686 -13.70 -33.42 28.21
N ILE A 687 -14.75 -34.00 27.66
CA ILE A 687 -16.09 -33.42 27.71
C ILE A 687 -16.74 -33.76 29.06
N PHE A 688 -17.33 -32.76 29.70
CA PHE A 688 -18.13 -32.89 30.91
C PHE A 688 -19.59 -32.56 30.62
N ALA A 689 -20.49 -33.44 31.07
CA ALA A 689 -21.92 -33.16 31.13
C ALA A 689 -22.29 -32.40 32.42
N THR A 690 -21.61 -32.72 33.53
CA THR A 690 -21.69 -32.01 34.79
C THR A 690 -20.31 -31.92 35.43
N TYR A 691 -20.08 -30.92 36.27
CA TYR A 691 -18.93 -30.85 37.17
C TYR A 691 -19.37 -30.32 38.53
N VAL A 692 -18.55 -30.53 39.56
CA VAL A 692 -18.76 -29.95 40.88
C VAL A 692 -17.91 -28.70 40.98
N ASP A 693 -18.54 -27.57 41.28
CA ASP A 693 -17.85 -26.34 41.63
C ASP A 693 -17.18 -26.54 43.00
N GLU A 694 -15.84 -26.47 43.04
CA GLU A 694 -15.07 -26.83 44.24
C GLU A 694 -15.22 -25.81 45.38
N ILE A 695 -15.70 -24.60 45.09
CA ILE A 695 -15.85 -23.53 46.06
C ILE A 695 -17.24 -23.56 46.71
N THR A 696 -18.27 -23.73 45.89
CA THR A 696 -19.68 -23.72 46.35
C THR A 696 -20.22 -25.11 46.66
N GLY A 697 -19.56 -26.17 46.19
CA GLY A 697 -20.04 -27.54 46.25
C GLY A 697 -21.22 -27.83 45.32
N ALA A 698 -21.61 -26.89 44.47
CA ALA A 698 -22.75 -27.04 43.58
C ALA A 698 -22.41 -27.93 42.38
N THR A 699 -23.31 -28.86 42.05
CA THR A 699 -23.24 -29.58 40.78
C THR A 699 -23.75 -28.68 39.66
N ILE A 700 -22.88 -28.36 38.70
CA ILE A 700 -23.18 -27.52 37.54
C ILE A 700 -23.35 -28.42 36.32
N THR A 701 -24.45 -28.23 35.59
CA THR A 701 -24.71 -28.89 34.31
C THR A 701 -24.15 -28.06 33.16
N LEU A 702 -23.35 -28.68 32.30
CA LEU A 702 -22.77 -28.07 31.11
C LEU A 702 -23.53 -28.50 29.88
N THR A 703 -23.93 -27.51 29.08
CA THR A 703 -24.44 -27.75 27.73
C THR A 703 -23.26 -27.67 26.76
N PRO A 704 -22.91 -28.74 26.03
CA PRO A 704 -21.87 -28.69 25.01
C PRO A 704 -22.20 -27.66 23.91
N GLN A 705 -21.17 -27.18 23.22
CA GLN A 705 -21.35 -26.31 22.07
C GLN A 705 -22.22 -27.00 20.99
N PRO A 706 -23.14 -26.28 20.32
CA PRO A 706 -23.96 -26.85 19.26
C PRO A 706 -23.10 -27.52 18.18
N GLY A 707 -23.43 -28.77 17.84
CA GLY A 707 -22.70 -29.52 16.81
C GLY A 707 -21.30 -29.98 17.22
N LEU A 708 -20.96 -29.95 18.53
CA LEU A 708 -19.71 -30.50 19.03
C LEU A 708 -19.64 -32.01 18.76
N VAL A 709 -18.57 -32.41 18.09
CA VAL A 709 -18.27 -33.81 17.78
C VAL A 709 -17.00 -34.26 18.48
N THR A 710 -17.03 -35.48 18.99
CA THR A 710 -15.87 -36.15 19.56
C THR A 710 -15.05 -36.80 18.45
N LEU A 711 -13.79 -36.40 18.31
CA LEU A 711 -12.85 -36.94 17.34
C LEU A 711 -11.98 -38.06 17.94
N SER A 712 -11.82 -38.10 19.26
CA SER A 712 -11.18 -39.21 19.96
C SER A 712 -11.81 -39.47 21.32
N ASN A 713 -11.76 -40.71 21.76
CA ASN A 713 -12.20 -41.10 23.09
C ASN A 713 -11.21 -42.11 23.65
N SER A 714 -10.16 -41.58 24.27
CA SER A 714 -8.98 -42.32 24.70
C SER A 714 -9.14 -42.71 26.17
N PRO A 715 -9.21 -44.00 26.53
CA PRO A 715 -9.34 -44.42 27.92
C PRO A 715 -8.11 -44.02 28.75
N VAL A 716 -8.34 -43.41 29.91
CA VAL A 716 -7.28 -43.02 30.87
C VAL A 716 -7.69 -43.48 32.27
N GLY A 717 -7.20 -44.65 32.69
CA GLY A 717 -7.63 -45.25 33.97
C GLY A 717 -9.16 -45.45 34.00
N SER A 718 -9.82 -44.86 34.99
CA SER A 718 -11.30 -44.84 35.11
C SER A 718 -11.98 -43.70 34.35
N SER A 719 -11.21 -42.79 33.75
CA SER A 719 -11.68 -41.66 32.96
C SER A 719 -11.32 -41.82 31.49
N HIS A 720 -11.42 -40.75 30.72
CA HIS A 720 -11.05 -40.70 29.30
C HIS A 720 -10.65 -39.28 28.90
N SER A 721 -9.87 -39.18 27.83
CA SER A 721 -9.55 -37.94 27.13
C SER A 721 -10.36 -37.84 25.85
N ASN A 722 -10.77 -36.61 25.50
CA ASN A 722 -11.42 -36.31 24.23
C ASN A 722 -10.67 -35.24 23.45
N SER A 723 -10.49 -35.49 22.16
CA SER A 723 -10.37 -34.41 21.18
C SER A 723 -11.73 -34.09 20.60
N THR A 724 -11.95 -32.82 20.26
CA THR A 724 -13.26 -32.34 19.80
C THR A 724 -13.13 -31.35 18.65
N LEU A 725 -14.25 -31.19 17.94
CA LEU A 725 -14.43 -30.19 16.91
C LEU A 725 -15.85 -29.64 17.01
N TYR A 726 -16.02 -28.33 16.89
CA TYR A 726 -17.33 -27.72 16.66
C TYR A 726 -17.21 -26.53 15.71
N THR A 727 -18.36 -26.02 15.23
CA THR A 727 -18.43 -24.78 14.44
C THR A 727 -19.23 -23.75 15.23
N ALA A 728 -18.62 -22.63 15.54
CA ALA A 728 -19.24 -21.50 16.22
C ALA A 728 -20.33 -20.85 15.33
N PRO A 729 -21.26 -20.08 15.89
CA PRO A 729 -22.31 -19.39 15.12
C PRO A 729 -21.79 -18.48 14.00
N SER A 730 -20.57 -17.97 14.12
CA SER A 730 -19.86 -17.16 13.12
C SER A 730 -19.37 -17.96 11.90
N GLY A 731 -19.40 -19.29 11.97
CA GLY A 731 -18.75 -20.18 11.01
C GLY A 731 -17.30 -20.55 11.36
N ALA A 732 -16.72 -19.92 12.40
CA ALA A 732 -15.40 -20.31 12.90
C ALA A 732 -15.40 -21.76 13.39
N ARG A 733 -14.41 -22.55 13.01
CA ARG A 733 -14.21 -23.92 13.49
C ARG A 733 -13.27 -23.89 14.69
N VAL A 734 -13.60 -24.70 15.70
CA VAL A 734 -12.81 -24.81 16.93
C VAL A 734 -12.43 -26.27 17.13
N PHE A 735 -11.13 -26.54 17.12
CA PHE A 735 -10.53 -27.85 17.35
C PHE A 735 -9.80 -27.85 18.70
N ALA A 736 -9.97 -28.91 19.47
CA ALA A 736 -9.16 -29.19 20.65
C ALA A 736 -8.57 -30.59 20.60
N GLY A 737 -7.26 -30.70 20.82
CA GLY A 737 -6.53 -31.96 20.89
C GLY A 737 -6.79 -32.73 22.20
N GLY A 738 -7.08 -32.01 23.28
CA GLY A 738 -7.37 -32.57 24.61
C GLY A 738 -6.19 -33.25 25.29
N THR A 739 -4.97 -32.81 24.94
CA THR A 739 -3.71 -33.40 25.39
C THR A 739 -2.55 -32.43 25.19
N ILE A 740 -1.65 -32.34 26.18
CA ILE A 740 -0.43 -31.53 26.12
C ILE A 740 0.63 -32.15 25.17
N GLU A 741 0.64 -33.47 24.98
CA GLU A 741 1.62 -34.18 24.13
C GLU A 741 1.33 -34.10 22.62
N TRP A 742 0.38 -33.29 22.14
CA TRP A 742 0.09 -33.23 20.69
C TRP A 742 1.34 -32.89 19.87
N SER A 743 2.16 -31.96 20.35
CA SER A 743 3.40 -31.52 19.71
C SER A 743 4.42 -32.64 19.56
N SER A 744 4.54 -33.54 20.54
CA SER A 744 5.44 -34.69 20.52
C SER A 744 5.12 -35.66 19.38
N GLY A 745 3.87 -35.69 18.94
CA GLY A 745 3.43 -36.47 17.78
C GLY A 745 3.83 -35.88 16.42
N LEU A 746 4.29 -34.64 16.37
CA LEU A 746 4.62 -33.93 15.12
C LEU A 746 6.11 -33.94 14.80
N ASP A 747 6.96 -33.84 15.81
CA ASP A 747 8.41 -33.74 15.64
C ASP A 747 9.16 -34.24 16.89
N SER A 748 10.33 -34.86 16.69
CA SER A 748 11.09 -35.50 17.77
C SER A 748 12.12 -34.58 18.45
N SER A 749 12.11 -33.27 18.17
CA SER A 749 13.08 -32.32 18.77
C SER A 749 12.74 -31.90 20.19
N GLY A 750 11.57 -32.28 20.70
CA GLY A 750 11.15 -31.95 22.06
C GLY A 750 11.88 -32.77 23.10
N TYR A 751 12.16 -32.18 24.26
CA TYR A 751 12.85 -32.87 25.36
C TYR A 751 12.02 -34.03 25.97
N GLY A 752 10.70 -34.05 25.75
CA GLY A 752 9.83 -35.14 26.18
C GLY A 752 9.83 -36.38 25.26
N CYS A 753 10.23 -36.26 23.99
CA CYS A 753 10.14 -37.38 23.06
C CYS A 753 11.41 -38.25 23.05
N THR A 754 11.34 -39.41 23.69
CA THR A 754 12.47 -40.39 23.78
C THR A 754 12.48 -41.43 22.64
N GLY A 755 11.88 -41.11 21.50
CA GLY A 755 11.83 -41.94 20.30
C GLY A 755 10.52 -42.72 20.16
N GLY A 756 9.93 -42.69 18.95
CA GLY A 756 8.67 -43.39 18.64
C GLY A 756 7.37 -42.59 18.88
N CYS A 757 7.47 -41.32 19.29
CA CYS A 757 6.32 -40.44 19.54
C CYS A 757 5.74 -39.85 18.25
N VAL A 758 6.57 -39.60 17.23
CA VAL A 758 6.14 -38.97 15.96
C VAL A 758 5.24 -39.91 15.16
N SER A 759 4.09 -39.40 14.73
CA SER A 759 3.09 -40.15 13.98
C SER A 759 2.79 -39.47 12.65
N PRO A 760 3.08 -40.11 11.50
CA PRO A 760 2.69 -39.60 10.18
C PRO A 760 1.17 -39.37 10.05
N ALA A 761 0.38 -40.20 10.74
CA ALA A 761 -1.07 -40.04 10.76
C ALA A 761 -1.48 -38.80 11.54
N LEU A 762 -0.85 -38.49 12.69
CA LEU A 762 -1.13 -37.27 13.46
C LEU A 762 -0.66 -36.01 12.73
N GLN A 763 0.49 -36.08 12.05
CA GLN A 763 0.95 -35.01 11.16
C GLN A 763 -0.06 -34.77 10.03
N GLN A 764 -0.59 -35.82 9.41
CA GLN A 764 -1.63 -35.67 8.37
C GLN A 764 -2.94 -35.11 8.95
N THR A 765 -3.36 -35.54 10.14
CA THR A 765 -4.51 -34.97 10.85
C THR A 765 -4.33 -33.47 11.07
N THR A 766 -3.14 -33.05 11.53
CA THR A 766 -2.82 -31.65 11.76
C THR A 766 -2.78 -30.86 10.44
N ARG A 767 -2.25 -31.44 9.35
CA ARG A 767 -2.33 -30.83 8.00
C ARG A 767 -3.76 -30.61 7.55
N ASN A 768 -4.65 -31.58 7.77
CA ASN A 768 -6.06 -31.45 7.39
C ASN A 768 -6.73 -30.31 8.16
N ILE A 769 -6.48 -30.20 9.47
CA ILE A 769 -6.99 -29.13 10.33
C ILE A 769 -6.53 -27.76 9.84
N LEU A 770 -5.22 -27.57 9.68
CA LEU A 770 -4.66 -26.30 9.21
C LEU A 770 -5.15 -25.94 7.81
N ALA A 771 -5.23 -26.90 6.89
CA ALA A 771 -5.78 -26.66 5.55
C ALA A 771 -7.22 -26.13 5.60
N ASN A 772 -8.08 -26.69 6.46
CA ASN A 772 -9.47 -26.23 6.62
C ASN A 772 -9.60 -24.92 7.39
N PHE A 773 -8.69 -24.64 8.32
CA PHE A 773 -8.66 -23.36 9.02
C PHE A 773 -8.16 -22.23 8.13
N GLY A 774 -7.45 -22.60 7.07
CA GLY A 774 -6.82 -21.70 6.15
C GLY A 774 -7.65 -21.24 4.95
N THR A 775 -8.86 -21.75 4.77
CA THR A 775 -9.71 -21.42 3.61
C THR A 775 -10.52 -20.16 3.82
#